data_AF-A0A2N2K6Y9-F1
#
_entry.id   AF-A0A2N2K6Y9-F1
#
_cell.length_a   1.000
_cell.length_b   1.000
_cell.length_c   1.000
_cell.angle_alpha   90.00
_cell.angle_beta   90.00
_cell.angle_gamma   90.00
#
_symmetry.space_group_name_H-M   'P 1'
#
loop_
_entity.id
_entity.type
_entity.pdbx_description
1 polymer ?
#
loop_
_entity_poly.entity_id
_entity_poly.type
_entity_poly.pdbx_seq_one_letter_code
_entity_poly.pdbx_strand_id
1 'polypeptide(L)'
;MAEVHGFERSRVQDIPEIKTRAELYRHIKTGAELLSLTNDDENKVFGISFRTPPSDSTGLPHILEHSVLCGSRKYPAKEPFVELLKSSVQTFLNAMTYPDKTCYPVASQNIQDLYNLIDVYMDAVFYPRITPFIFQQEGWHLEPDDAGNRLTYKGVVFSEMKGVYSSPDSLIAEYSRRAVFPANTYGLDAGGDPRQIPTLTYEQFREFHRKYYHPSNARIFFYGDDDPQRRLSFVDSYLRDFERIEPESNITLQPLFDKPVRLVRKFAAGDERQGQKGMVTLNWLLGDTTDTQMNLSLHMLEYILLGMPGSPLRKALIDSKYGEDLAGQGLDAEIRQMYFSTGLKGIDPENADRIGELIFGTLGGLAKDGIDPLTIEAAVNSIEFALRENNTGSYPRGLGLMLRALTTWLYEGDPLALIAFEEPLERVKGVIAREKRFFEGLIERFLLQNPHRALVLLKPDLETAKEEEEAERARLKAVRESMTPSQLEEVGANAARLKEMQERPDPPEMLASIPSLKITDLDRYNKCIPVSFLREGEAEILYHDLFTSGIVYLDLGFNLRVLPQELLPYVPLFGRALLEMGTEEEDYVALTQRISRKTGGISPNIFSSAAKGADKSAAWLFLRAKSMLNQSEELLSILRDVLLKVRLDNRERFRQMVLEAKARMEQKLIPSGHQIVNMRLRSQFDESGWVAEQMKGVSQLFFLRDLAGRIDSGWPGVLADLERLRSLLLSGRNVLANVTLDEEGWRILEPDIRRFLGDLPASPVIVEQWSLERDAPFEGLTIPAHVNYVGKGVDLYGRGYRYHGSARVVTRYVRNAWLWDRVRVQGGAYGAFCMFDRLSGILTFVSYRDPNLERTLEVFDRTADFLENLEIREEELTKAVIGAIGDIDQYQLPDAKGYTSMAYHLSGETDQERQVMREQVFGTGLEDFRTFGRYLRQARDGGIVKILGSSKGIDEYASTRTGEMQVVKLL
;
A
#
# COMPACT_ATOMS: atom_id res chain seq x y z
N MET A 1 -5.80 -15.40 -40.91
CA MET A 1 -5.59 -14.41 -39.84
C MET A 1 -5.34 -13.07 -40.50
N ALA A 2 -5.96 -11.99 -40.03
CA ALA A 2 -5.76 -10.66 -40.62
C ALA A 2 -4.48 -10.05 -40.02
N GLU A 3 -3.56 -9.62 -40.88
CA GLU A 3 -2.40 -8.82 -40.48
C GLU A 3 -2.85 -7.39 -40.21
N VAL A 4 -2.47 -6.85 -39.06
CA VAL A 4 -2.79 -5.49 -38.64
C VAL A 4 -1.54 -4.88 -38.02
N HIS A 5 -0.98 -3.85 -38.65
CA HIS A 5 0.21 -3.14 -38.16
C HIS A 5 1.38 -4.06 -37.79
N GLY A 6 1.72 -5.07 -38.60
CA GLY A 6 2.82 -6.00 -38.30
C GLY A 6 2.50 -7.10 -37.29
N PHE A 7 1.25 -7.19 -36.81
CA PHE A 7 0.78 -8.23 -35.91
C PHE A 7 -0.17 -9.21 -36.59
N GLU A 8 -0.09 -10.48 -36.19
CA GLU A 8 -1.13 -11.47 -36.40
C GLU A 8 -1.99 -11.60 -35.13
N ARG A 9 -3.31 -11.56 -35.27
CA ARG A 9 -4.22 -11.85 -34.16
C ARG A 9 -4.42 -13.36 -34.02
N SER A 10 -4.03 -13.91 -32.88
CA SER A 10 -4.07 -15.35 -32.61
C SER A 10 -5.35 -15.79 -31.88
N ARG A 11 -5.93 -14.93 -31.03
CA ARG A 11 -7.14 -15.25 -30.24
C ARG A 11 -8.00 -14.02 -29.98
N VAL A 12 -9.31 -14.24 -29.90
CA VAL A 12 -10.31 -13.30 -29.38
C VAL A 12 -11.18 -14.05 -28.38
N GLN A 13 -11.44 -13.45 -27.22
CA GLN A 13 -12.32 -13.99 -26.20
C GLN A 13 -13.01 -12.86 -25.44
N ASP A 14 -14.32 -12.96 -25.29
CA ASP A 14 -15.06 -12.12 -24.35
C ASP A 14 -15.01 -12.76 -22.95
N ILE A 15 -14.82 -11.93 -21.93
CA ILE A 15 -14.74 -12.33 -20.52
C ILE A 15 -15.88 -11.61 -19.77
N PRO A 16 -17.08 -12.22 -19.71
CA PRO A 16 -18.28 -11.56 -19.19
C PRO A 16 -18.15 -11.11 -17.72
N GLU A 17 -17.48 -11.90 -16.88
CA GLU A 17 -17.32 -11.65 -15.44
C GLU A 17 -16.59 -10.34 -15.11
N ILE A 18 -15.85 -9.78 -16.07
CA ILE A 18 -15.18 -8.47 -15.96
C ILE A 18 -15.52 -7.53 -17.14
N LYS A 19 -16.60 -7.80 -17.89
CA LYS A 19 -17.05 -7.03 -19.08
C LYS A 19 -15.91 -6.60 -20.01
N THR A 20 -15.01 -7.53 -20.33
CA THR A 20 -13.79 -7.23 -21.07
C THR A 20 -13.66 -8.11 -22.30
N ARG A 21 -13.30 -7.52 -23.44
CA ARG A 21 -12.90 -8.25 -24.63
C ARG A 21 -11.38 -8.37 -24.69
N ALA A 22 -10.88 -9.59 -24.69
CA ALA A 22 -9.47 -9.92 -24.77
C ALA A 22 -9.07 -10.31 -26.21
N GLU A 23 -7.99 -9.72 -26.70
CA GLU A 23 -7.39 -10.08 -27.99
C GLU A 23 -5.89 -10.31 -27.82
N LEU A 24 -5.42 -11.49 -28.24
CA LEU A 24 -4.00 -11.85 -28.21
C LEU A 24 -3.40 -11.69 -29.61
N TYR A 25 -2.27 -11.00 -29.67
CA TYR A 25 -1.54 -10.69 -30.88
C TYR A 25 -0.11 -11.19 -30.78
N ARG A 26 0.48 -11.48 -31.93
CA ARG A 26 1.90 -11.81 -32.07
C ARG A 26 2.51 -10.94 -33.15
N HIS A 27 3.61 -10.25 -32.84
CA HIS A 27 4.33 -9.46 -33.82
C HIS A 27 5.06 -10.39 -34.79
N ILE A 28 4.81 -10.24 -36.09
CA ILE A 28 5.23 -11.20 -37.12
C ILE A 28 6.76 -11.29 -37.18
N LYS A 29 7.45 -10.16 -37.08
CA LYS A 29 8.91 -10.10 -37.27
C LYS A 29 9.70 -10.58 -36.06
N THR A 30 9.26 -10.26 -34.85
CA THR A 30 10.02 -10.55 -33.60
C THR A 30 9.46 -11.70 -32.79
N GLY A 31 8.19 -12.06 -32.98
CA GLY A 31 7.48 -13.03 -32.14
C GLY A 31 6.99 -12.47 -30.80
N ALA A 32 7.18 -11.17 -30.52
CA ALA A 32 6.67 -10.52 -29.32
C ALA A 32 5.16 -10.72 -29.18
N GLU A 33 4.70 -11.03 -27.98
CA GLU A 33 3.27 -11.25 -27.72
C GLU A 33 2.65 -10.02 -27.07
N LEU A 34 1.45 -9.66 -27.52
CA LEU A 34 0.68 -8.53 -27.01
C LEU A 34 -0.72 -8.98 -26.61
N LEU A 35 -1.09 -8.80 -25.34
CA LEU A 35 -2.43 -9.00 -24.82
C LEU A 35 -3.14 -7.64 -24.71
N SER A 36 -4.22 -7.47 -25.47
CA SER A 36 -5.05 -6.27 -25.49
C SER A 36 -6.41 -6.55 -24.86
N LEU A 37 -6.64 -6.00 -23.67
CA LEU A 37 -7.93 -6.03 -22.97
C LEU A 37 -8.68 -4.71 -23.23
N THR A 38 -9.91 -4.79 -23.74
CA THR A 38 -10.71 -3.61 -24.09
C THR A 38 -12.03 -3.62 -23.30
N ASN A 39 -12.32 -2.52 -22.62
CA ASN A 39 -13.52 -2.31 -21.81
C ASN A 39 -13.75 -0.79 -21.58
N ASP A 40 -14.75 -0.45 -20.77
CA ASP A 40 -15.13 0.94 -20.46
C ASP A 40 -14.38 1.53 -19.25
N ASP A 41 -13.30 0.90 -18.77
CA ASP A 41 -12.52 1.43 -17.66
C ASP A 41 -11.63 2.59 -18.14
N GLU A 42 -11.95 3.78 -17.66
CA GLU A 42 -11.21 5.00 -17.95
C GLU A 42 -9.76 4.94 -17.46
N ASN A 43 -9.41 4.09 -16.48
CA ASN A 43 -8.04 3.98 -16.00
C ASN A 43 -7.22 2.99 -16.83
N LYS A 44 -6.76 3.48 -17.98
CA LYS A 44 -5.98 2.70 -18.95
C LYS A 44 -4.64 2.30 -18.35
N VAL A 45 -4.20 1.08 -18.65
CA VAL A 45 -2.93 0.51 -18.19
C VAL A 45 -2.16 -0.01 -19.40
N PHE A 46 -0.87 0.32 -19.43
CA PHE A 46 0.12 -0.33 -20.27
C PHE A 46 1.14 -1.01 -19.38
N GLY A 47 1.68 -2.14 -19.83
CA GLY A 47 2.91 -2.67 -19.28
C GLY A 47 3.70 -3.48 -20.28
N ILE A 48 5.01 -3.46 -20.12
CA ILE A 48 5.94 -4.35 -20.81
C ILE A 48 6.76 -5.11 -19.78
N SER A 49 6.83 -6.42 -19.96
CA SER A 49 7.54 -7.32 -19.05
C SER A 49 8.54 -8.17 -19.80
N PHE A 50 9.67 -8.41 -19.17
CA PHE A 50 10.74 -9.27 -19.69
C PHE A 50 11.01 -10.41 -18.72
N ARG A 51 11.26 -11.61 -19.25
CA ARG A 51 11.73 -12.74 -18.45
C ARG A 51 13.23 -12.60 -18.21
N THR A 52 13.61 -12.36 -16.95
CA THR A 52 14.95 -11.88 -16.55
C THR A 52 15.55 -12.75 -15.43
N PRO A 53 15.70 -14.07 -15.62
CA PRO A 53 16.27 -14.93 -14.59
C PRO A 53 17.72 -14.52 -14.27
N PRO A 54 18.05 -14.18 -13.01
CA PRO A 54 19.44 -13.99 -12.60
C PRO A 54 20.25 -15.30 -12.70
N SER A 55 21.56 -15.16 -12.96
CA SER A 55 22.53 -16.26 -12.90
C SER A 55 23.29 -16.34 -11.57
N ASP A 56 23.21 -15.28 -10.75
CA ASP A 56 23.85 -15.14 -9.44
C ASP A 56 23.05 -14.14 -8.57
N SER A 57 23.53 -13.81 -7.36
CA SER A 57 22.89 -12.82 -6.49
C SER A 57 23.53 -11.44 -6.59
N THR A 58 24.08 -11.05 -7.75
CA THR A 58 24.64 -9.70 -7.95
C THR A 58 23.57 -8.61 -8.02
N GLY A 59 22.28 -8.95 -8.10
CA GLY A 59 21.20 -7.98 -8.27
C GLY A 59 21.09 -7.41 -9.68
N LEU A 60 21.72 -8.04 -10.68
CA LEU A 60 21.77 -7.53 -12.04
C LEU A 60 20.38 -7.15 -12.61
N PRO A 61 19.32 -7.97 -12.50
CA PRO A 61 18.00 -7.59 -13.01
C PRO A 61 17.48 -6.28 -12.38
N HIS A 62 17.69 -6.10 -11.07
CA HIS A 62 17.26 -4.94 -10.31
C HIS A 62 18.07 -3.68 -10.64
N ILE A 63 19.39 -3.81 -10.75
CA ILE A 63 20.27 -2.70 -11.17
C ILE A 63 19.90 -2.23 -12.58
N LEU A 64 19.59 -3.15 -13.49
CA LEU A 64 19.17 -2.80 -14.84
C LEU A 64 17.80 -2.14 -14.87
N GLU A 65 16.88 -2.55 -14.00
CA GLU A 65 15.57 -1.93 -13.89
C GLU A 65 15.64 -0.44 -13.55
N HIS A 66 16.44 -0.08 -12.56
CA HIS A 66 16.76 1.32 -12.27
C HIS A 66 17.45 2.01 -13.45
N SER A 67 18.47 1.35 -14.01
CA SER A 67 19.36 1.97 -15.00
C SER A 67 18.71 2.30 -16.33
N VAL A 68 17.74 1.51 -16.81
CA VAL A 68 17.06 1.80 -18.09
C VAL A 68 16.21 3.06 -18.02
N LEU A 69 15.78 3.46 -16.81
CA LEU A 69 15.04 4.69 -16.56
C LEU A 69 15.94 5.93 -16.42
N CYS A 70 17.27 5.77 -16.47
CA CYS A 70 18.25 6.86 -16.41
C CYS A 70 18.63 7.42 -17.79
N GLY A 71 17.63 7.64 -18.64
CA GLY A 71 17.79 8.23 -19.97
C GLY A 71 17.91 7.23 -21.12
N SER A 72 17.36 7.63 -22.26
CA SER A 72 17.26 6.80 -23.46
C SER A 72 17.68 7.58 -24.71
N ARG A 73 17.55 6.95 -25.89
CA ARG A 73 17.86 7.55 -27.19
C ARG A 73 17.04 8.83 -27.47
N LYS A 74 15.73 8.79 -27.24
CA LYS A 74 14.81 9.93 -27.43
C LYS A 74 14.84 10.91 -26.25
N TYR A 75 15.06 10.41 -25.04
CA TYR A 75 14.98 11.18 -23.81
C TYR A 75 16.31 11.12 -23.05
N PRO A 76 17.33 11.89 -23.49
CA PRO A 76 18.69 11.74 -22.99
C PRO A 76 18.95 12.39 -21.62
N ALA A 77 17.93 13.00 -21.01
CA ALA A 77 18.01 13.53 -19.65
C ALA A 77 18.40 12.43 -18.64
N LYS A 78 18.93 12.82 -17.48
CA LYS A 78 19.42 11.87 -16.47
C LYS A 78 18.31 11.08 -15.81
N GLU A 79 17.17 11.73 -15.54
CA GLU A 79 16.04 11.12 -14.83
C GLU A 79 14.69 11.43 -15.52
N PRO A 80 14.42 10.94 -16.75
CA PRO A 80 13.13 11.14 -17.41
C PRO A 80 11.95 10.66 -16.57
N PHE A 81 12.12 9.57 -15.82
CA PHE A 81 11.12 9.05 -14.89
C PHE A 81 10.66 10.09 -13.86
N VAL A 82 11.60 10.87 -13.30
CA VAL A 82 11.30 11.91 -12.31
C VAL A 82 10.60 13.11 -12.94
N GLU A 83 10.95 13.45 -14.18
CA GLU A 83 10.25 14.52 -14.91
C GLU A 83 8.83 14.14 -15.30
N LEU A 84 8.57 12.87 -15.63
CA LEU A 84 7.20 12.36 -15.79
C LEU A 84 6.41 12.51 -14.49
N LEU A 85 6.95 12.06 -13.35
CA LEU A 85 6.29 12.21 -12.04
C LEU A 85 5.81 13.65 -11.74
N LYS A 86 6.52 14.66 -12.26
CA LYS A 86 6.19 16.08 -12.09
C LYS A 86 5.19 16.62 -13.12
N SER A 87 5.10 16.00 -14.30
CA SER A 87 4.43 16.59 -15.48
C SER A 87 3.30 15.74 -16.09
N SER A 88 3.01 14.57 -15.52
CA SER A 88 1.88 13.72 -15.89
C SER A 88 0.73 13.77 -14.87
N VAL A 89 -0.42 13.20 -15.27
CA VAL A 89 -1.58 12.91 -14.39
C VAL A 89 -1.75 11.40 -14.21
N GLN A 90 -0.61 10.72 -14.14
CA GLN A 90 -0.49 9.28 -13.98
C GLN A 90 -1.29 8.81 -12.76
N THR A 91 -2.02 7.72 -12.93
CA THR A 91 -2.62 6.98 -11.82
C THR A 91 -1.66 5.93 -11.28
N PHE A 92 -0.68 5.52 -12.11
CA PHE A 92 0.43 4.66 -11.70
C PHE A 92 1.66 4.89 -12.59
N LEU A 93 2.84 4.93 -11.97
CA LEU A 93 4.12 5.03 -12.66
C LEU A 93 5.18 4.37 -11.79
N ASN A 94 5.65 3.19 -12.18
CA ASN A 94 6.68 2.47 -11.45
C ASN A 94 7.39 1.45 -12.36
N ALA A 95 8.36 0.75 -11.80
CA ALA A 95 8.94 -0.47 -12.34
C ALA A 95 9.17 -1.47 -11.19
N MET A 96 9.23 -2.76 -11.51
CA MET A 96 9.27 -3.83 -10.51
C MET A 96 10.14 -4.98 -10.97
N THR A 97 11.08 -5.38 -10.12
CA THR A 97 11.90 -6.58 -10.30
C THR A 97 11.39 -7.72 -9.42
N TYR A 98 10.90 -8.77 -10.07
CA TYR A 98 10.52 -10.05 -9.44
C TYR A 98 11.68 -11.05 -9.55
N PRO A 99 11.58 -12.22 -8.89
CA PRO A 99 12.65 -13.24 -8.94
C PRO A 99 13.02 -13.73 -10.35
N ASP A 100 12.15 -13.59 -11.35
CA ASP A 100 12.32 -14.12 -12.71
C ASP A 100 11.81 -13.20 -13.85
N LYS A 101 11.28 -12.03 -13.51
CA LYS A 101 10.75 -11.06 -14.46
C LYS A 101 10.98 -9.63 -14.01
N THR A 102 11.11 -8.71 -14.95
CA THR A 102 11.09 -7.26 -14.70
C THR A 102 9.91 -6.66 -15.45
N CYS A 103 9.09 -5.85 -14.77
CA CYS A 103 7.85 -5.28 -15.31
C CYS A 103 7.90 -3.75 -15.26
N TYR A 104 7.46 -3.11 -16.33
CA TYR A 104 7.42 -1.65 -16.48
C TYR A 104 6.00 -1.18 -16.80
N PRO A 105 5.11 -1.02 -15.80
CA PRO A 105 3.76 -0.59 -16.02
C PRO A 105 3.54 0.91 -15.77
N VAL A 106 2.64 1.48 -16.56
CA VAL A 106 2.13 2.85 -16.42
C VAL A 106 0.61 2.84 -16.54
N ALA A 107 -0.05 3.78 -15.87
CA ALA A 107 -1.48 3.95 -15.97
C ALA A 107 -1.86 5.43 -15.97
N SER A 108 -2.89 5.77 -16.74
CA SER A 108 -3.46 7.12 -16.74
C SER A 108 -4.91 7.10 -17.22
N GLN A 109 -5.70 8.02 -16.68
CA GLN A 109 -7.04 8.29 -17.19
C GLN A 109 -7.02 9.11 -18.47
N ASN A 110 -5.97 9.91 -18.66
CA ASN A 110 -5.81 10.78 -19.81
C ASN A 110 -5.10 10.04 -20.95
N ILE A 111 -5.71 10.02 -22.14
CA ILE A 111 -5.15 9.27 -23.27
C ILE A 111 -3.84 9.87 -23.80
N GLN A 112 -3.68 11.19 -23.79
CA GLN A 112 -2.43 11.81 -24.23
C GLN A 112 -1.31 11.50 -23.24
N ASP A 113 -1.62 11.58 -21.95
CA ASP A 113 -0.70 11.25 -20.86
C ASP A 113 -0.25 9.79 -20.93
N LEU A 114 -1.19 8.86 -21.09
CA LEU A 114 -0.88 7.44 -21.25
C LEU A 114 0.17 7.22 -22.35
N TYR A 115 -0.05 7.75 -23.55
CA TYR A 115 0.89 7.53 -24.65
C TYR A 115 2.20 8.31 -24.49
N ASN A 116 2.23 9.42 -23.76
CA ASN A 116 3.49 10.07 -23.35
C ASN A 116 4.31 9.13 -22.44
N LEU A 117 3.66 8.53 -21.43
CA LEU A 117 4.29 7.59 -20.51
C LEU A 117 4.79 6.33 -21.23
N ILE A 118 3.97 5.76 -22.12
CA ILE A 118 4.34 4.59 -22.93
C ILE A 118 5.55 4.90 -23.82
N ASP A 119 5.61 6.08 -24.46
CA ASP A 119 6.73 6.44 -25.34
C ASP A 119 8.06 6.53 -24.58
N VAL A 120 8.05 7.14 -23.40
CA VAL A 120 9.24 7.19 -22.53
C VAL A 120 9.64 5.79 -22.06
N TYR A 121 8.69 4.97 -21.63
CA TYR A 121 8.97 3.61 -21.15
C TYR A 121 9.48 2.69 -22.26
N MET A 122 8.87 2.73 -23.44
CA MET A 122 9.29 1.91 -24.58
C MET A 122 10.69 2.27 -25.07
N ASP A 123 11.03 3.57 -25.14
CA ASP A 123 12.39 3.97 -25.51
C ASP A 123 13.40 3.68 -24.39
N ALA A 124 13.00 3.79 -23.11
CA ALA A 124 13.81 3.40 -21.96
C ALA A 124 14.19 1.92 -21.99
N VAL A 125 13.23 1.01 -22.15
CA VAL A 125 13.53 -0.44 -22.07
C VAL A 125 14.29 -0.96 -23.30
N PHE A 126 14.02 -0.43 -24.50
CA PHE A 126 14.65 -0.91 -25.74
C PHE A 126 15.91 -0.16 -26.15
N TYR A 127 15.98 1.16 -25.90
CA TYR A 127 17.09 2.02 -26.31
C TYR A 127 17.67 2.87 -25.15
N PRO A 128 18.00 2.26 -23.99
CA PRO A 128 18.58 2.98 -22.86
C PRO A 128 20.02 3.42 -23.14
N ARG A 129 20.50 4.46 -22.43
CA ARG A 129 21.88 4.96 -22.59
C ARG A 129 22.96 4.03 -22.00
N ILE A 130 22.62 3.15 -21.04
CA ILE A 130 23.47 2.11 -20.38
C ILE A 130 24.96 2.50 -20.36
N THR A 131 25.30 3.63 -19.74
CA THR A 131 26.69 4.11 -19.66
C THR A 131 27.39 3.55 -18.42
N PRO A 132 28.74 3.55 -18.35
CA PRO A 132 29.45 3.19 -17.11
C PRO A 132 29.05 4.06 -15.92
N PHE A 133 28.75 5.34 -16.18
CA PHE A 133 28.25 6.28 -15.17
C PHE A 133 26.92 5.79 -14.55
N ILE A 134 25.94 5.44 -15.39
CA ILE A 134 24.62 4.96 -14.92
C ILE A 134 24.79 3.67 -14.11
N PHE A 135 25.59 2.73 -14.62
CA PHE A 135 25.88 1.47 -13.91
C PHE A 135 26.49 1.71 -12.53
N GLN A 136 27.46 2.61 -12.43
CA GLN A 136 28.13 2.94 -11.17
C GLN A 136 27.20 3.64 -10.17
N GLN A 137 26.35 4.53 -10.67
CA GLN A 137 25.37 5.25 -9.85
C GLN A 137 24.29 4.30 -9.32
N GLU A 138 23.60 3.59 -10.21
CA GLU A 138 22.44 2.77 -9.84
C GLU A 138 22.85 1.44 -9.21
N GLY A 139 23.94 0.84 -9.68
CA GLY A 139 24.46 -0.42 -9.18
C GLY A 139 25.41 -0.24 -8.01
N TRP A 140 26.71 -0.17 -8.32
CA TRP A 140 27.75 0.05 -7.31
C TRP A 140 29.03 0.66 -7.88
N HIS A 141 29.79 1.35 -7.04
CA HIS A 141 31.15 1.81 -7.30
C HIS A 141 31.98 1.93 -6.00
N LEU A 142 33.28 2.14 -6.17
CA LEU A 142 34.21 2.46 -5.09
C LEU A 142 34.37 3.98 -4.99
N GLU A 143 34.35 4.49 -3.77
CA GLU A 143 34.63 5.88 -3.44
C GLU A 143 35.56 5.96 -2.22
N PRO A 144 36.60 6.84 -2.22
CA PRO A 144 37.38 7.11 -1.02
C PRO A 144 36.53 7.74 0.09
N ASP A 145 36.79 7.42 1.35
CA ASP A 145 36.16 8.14 2.47
C ASP A 145 36.61 9.62 2.49
N ASP A 146 35.91 10.47 3.27
CA ASP A 146 36.20 11.92 3.33
C ASP A 146 37.66 12.23 3.71
N ALA A 147 38.31 11.32 4.44
CA ALA A 147 39.71 11.43 4.83
C ALA A 147 40.71 10.89 3.77
N GLY A 148 40.21 10.30 2.67
CA GLY A 148 40.99 9.68 1.59
C GLY A 148 41.74 8.39 1.98
N ASN A 149 41.52 7.91 3.20
CA ASN A 149 42.30 6.87 3.84
C ASN A 149 41.71 5.47 3.64
N ARG A 150 40.41 5.38 3.36
CA ARG A 150 39.69 4.11 3.16
C ARG A 150 38.87 4.17 1.88
N LEU A 151 38.49 2.99 1.38
CA LEU A 151 37.49 2.87 0.31
C LEU A 151 36.15 2.48 0.93
N THR A 152 35.06 2.89 0.28
CA THR A 152 33.67 2.54 0.61
C THR A 152 32.93 2.09 -0.65
N TYR A 153 31.91 1.25 -0.48
CA TYR A 153 30.96 0.93 -1.54
C TYR A 153 29.81 1.94 -1.54
N LYS A 154 29.41 2.37 -2.73
CA LYS A 154 28.31 3.30 -2.97
C LYS A 154 27.50 2.84 -4.16
N GLY A 155 26.23 3.24 -4.23
CA GLY A 155 25.31 2.91 -5.31
C GLY A 155 23.87 2.84 -4.79
N VAL A 156 22.89 3.12 -5.65
CA VAL A 156 21.46 3.16 -5.28
C VAL A 156 21.00 1.78 -4.81
N VAL A 157 21.07 0.77 -5.67
CA VAL A 157 20.64 -0.60 -5.36
C VAL A 157 21.51 -1.23 -4.26
N PHE A 158 22.82 -0.98 -4.26
CA PHE A 158 23.68 -1.45 -3.16
C PHE A 158 23.20 -0.95 -1.79
N SER A 159 22.85 0.34 -1.70
CA SER A 159 22.39 0.96 -0.45
C SER A 159 20.97 0.51 -0.08
N GLU A 160 20.09 0.37 -1.07
CA GLU A 160 18.74 -0.17 -0.90
C GLU A 160 18.77 -1.60 -0.36
N MET A 161 19.55 -2.48 -0.99
CA MET A 161 19.63 -3.89 -0.59
C MET A 161 20.29 -4.07 0.78
N LYS A 162 21.21 -3.18 1.20
CA LYS A 162 21.66 -3.14 2.61
C LYS A 162 20.49 -2.84 3.56
N GLY A 163 19.58 -1.95 3.16
CA GLY A 163 18.33 -1.70 3.88
C GLY A 163 17.42 -2.92 3.95
N VAL A 164 17.17 -3.58 2.81
CA VAL A 164 16.35 -4.80 2.74
C VAL A 164 16.95 -5.91 3.61
N TYR A 165 18.25 -6.16 3.53
CA TYR A 165 18.94 -7.17 4.34
C TYR A 165 19.00 -6.85 5.83
N SER A 166 18.68 -5.62 6.25
CA SER A 166 18.54 -5.27 7.67
C SER A 166 17.17 -5.65 8.25
N SER A 167 16.18 -5.99 7.40
CA SER A 167 14.84 -6.38 7.81
C SER A 167 14.74 -7.90 8.05
N PRO A 168 14.44 -8.36 9.27
CA PRO A 168 14.29 -9.79 9.56
C PRO A 168 13.13 -10.43 8.79
N ASP A 169 12.02 -9.70 8.57
CA ASP A 169 10.89 -10.16 7.76
C ASP A 169 11.29 -10.36 6.28
N SER A 170 12.14 -9.48 5.73
CA SER A 170 12.66 -9.64 4.37
C SER A 170 13.62 -10.82 4.28
N LEU A 171 14.52 -10.97 5.26
CA LEU A 171 15.46 -12.09 5.32
C LEU A 171 14.75 -13.44 5.43
N ILE A 172 13.75 -13.58 6.32
CA ILE A 172 13.05 -14.85 6.49
C ILE A 172 12.26 -15.22 5.22
N ALA A 173 11.66 -14.25 4.52
CA ALA A 173 10.97 -14.49 3.25
C ALA A 173 11.96 -14.97 2.17
N GLU A 174 13.08 -14.28 2.00
CA GLU A 174 14.12 -14.63 1.04
C GLU A 174 14.73 -16.01 1.30
N TYR A 175 15.10 -16.29 2.55
CA TYR A 175 15.63 -17.60 2.94
C TYR A 175 14.61 -18.72 2.82
N SER A 176 13.33 -18.44 3.06
CA SER A 176 12.23 -19.41 2.89
C SER A 176 12.08 -19.84 1.44
N ARG A 177 12.02 -18.88 0.50
CA ARG A 177 11.97 -19.15 -0.95
C ARG A 177 13.20 -19.94 -1.38
N ARG A 178 14.40 -19.45 -1.07
CA ARG A 178 15.66 -20.10 -1.48
C ARG A 178 15.82 -21.52 -0.93
N ALA A 179 15.29 -21.79 0.26
CA ALA A 179 15.37 -23.12 0.88
C ALA A 179 14.54 -24.18 0.13
N VAL A 180 13.46 -23.78 -0.56
CA VAL A 180 12.61 -24.69 -1.36
C VAL A 180 12.85 -24.56 -2.87
N PHE A 181 13.80 -23.73 -3.31
CA PHE A 181 14.18 -23.58 -4.72
C PHE A 181 15.71 -23.57 -4.97
N PRO A 182 16.51 -24.49 -4.42
CA PRO A 182 17.96 -24.39 -4.50
C PRO A 182 18.56 -24.63 -5.90
N ALA A 183 17.79 -25.15 -6.88
CA ALA A 183 18.32 -25.63 -8.15
C ALA A 183 17.94 -24.76 -9.37
N ASN A 184 17.15 -23.71 -9.20
CA ASN A 184 16.78 -22.78 -10.27
C ASN A 184 16.96 -21.32 -9.82
N THR A 185 16.51 -20.38 -10.65
CA THR A 185 16.67 -18.94 -10.41
C THR A 185 16.12 -18.46 -9.07
N TYR A 186 15.12 -19.15 -8.50
CA TYR A 186 14.53 -18.78 -7.22
C TYR A 186 15.39 -19.19 -6.01
N GLY A 187 16.52 -19.85 -6.22
CA GLY A 187 17.57 -20.06 -5.21
C GLY A 187 18.50 -18.86 -5.03
N LEU A 188 18.35 -17.87 -5.92
CA LEU A 188 19.13 -16.64 -5.99
C LEU A 188 18.28 -15.43 -5.57
N ASP A 189 18.98 -14.29 -5.42
CA ASP A 189 18.37 -13.02 -5.07
C ASP A 189 18.48 -12.09 -6.29
N ALA A 190 17.34 -11.85 -6.95
CA ALA A 190 17.25 -10.96 -8.10
C ALA A 190 17.39 -9.47 -7.72
N GLY A 191 17.07 -9.11 -6.47
CA GLY A 191 17.24 -7.77 -5.90
C GLY A 191 18.71 -7.47 -5.60
N GLY A 192 19.45 -8.49 -5.15
CA GLY A 192 20.90 -8.47 -5.01
C GLY A 192 21.38 -8.61 -3.57
N ASP A 193 22.30 -9.54 -3.35
CA ASP A 193 22.97 -9.69 -2.07
C ASP A 193 24.08 -8.62 -1.96
N PRO A 194 24.07 -7.72 -0.96
CA PRO A 194 25.11 -6.69 -0.81
C PRO A 194 26.54 -7.24 -0.78
N ARG A 195 26.71 -8.53 -0.44
CA ARG A 195 28.02 -9.19 -0.45
C ARG A 195 28.48 -9.59 -1.85
N GLN A 196 27.58 -9.69 -2.81
CA GLN A 196 27.82 -10.11 -4.20
C GLN A 196 27.60 -8.98 -5.21
N ILE A 197 26.78 -7.96 -4.92
CA ILE A 197 26.63 -6.78 -5.79
C ILE A 197 28.00 -6.25 -6.26
N PRO A 198 29.03 -6.09 -5.39
CA PRO A 198 30.34 -5.60 -5.79
C PRO A 198 31.16 -6.51 -6.72
N THR A 199 30.65 -7.67 -7.13
CA THR A 199 31.30 -8.52 -8.14
C THR A 199 30.70 -8.33 -9.53
N LEU A 200 29.61 -7.56 -9.66
CA LEU A 200 29.01 -7.27 -10.96
C LEU A 200 29.90 -6.36 -11.79
N THR A 201 30.14 -6.74 -13.05
CA THR A 201 30.87 -5.94 -14.03
C THR A 201 29.93 -5.21 -14.98
N TYR A 202 30.42 -4.09 -15.55
CA TYR A 202 29.67 -3.32 -16.54
C TYR A 202 29.41 -4.14 -17.83
N GLU A 203 30.32 -5.03 -18.21
CA GLU A 203 30.16 -5.93 -19.35
C GLU A 203 29.00 -6.91 -19.14
N GLN A 204 28.92 -7.56 -17.96
CA GLN A 204 27.80 -8.43 -17.62
C GLN A 204 26.47 -7.67 -17.66
N PHE A 205 26.45 -6.46 -17.09
CA PHE A 205 25.29 -5.58 -17.08
C PHE A 205 24.78 -5.25 -18.50
N ARG A 206 25.68 -4.89 -19.42
CA ARG A 206 25.34 -4.63 -20.84
C ARG A 206 24.84 -5.88 -21.56
N GLU A 207 25.53 -7.00 -21.38
CA GLU A 207 25.17 -8.25 -22.06
C GLU A 207 23.83 -8.80 -21.58
N PHE A 208 23.48 -8.60 -20.32
CA PHE A 208 22.17 -8.97 -19.79
C PHE A 208 21.04 -8.18 -20.46
N HIS A 209 21.20 -6.86 -20.65
CA HIS A 209 20.23 -6.05 -21.41
C HIS A 209 20.10 -6.57 -22.83
N ARG A 210 21.23 -6.74 -23.54
CA ARG A 210 21.25 -7.27 -24.92
C ARG A 210 20.55 -8.62 -25.04
N LYS A 211 20.69 -9.50 -24.04
CA LYS A 211 20.11 -10.84 -24.03
C LYS A 211 18.61 -10.84 -23.71
N TYR A 212 18.19 -10.13 -22.66
CA TYR A 212 16.84 -10.27 -22.10
C TYR A 212 15.88 -9.11 -22.42
N TYR A 213 16.36 -7.92 -22.75
CA TYR A 213 15.52 -6.75 -23.10
C TYR A 213 15.26 -6.67 -24.62
N HIS A 214 14.99 -7.83 -25.21
CA HIS A 214 14.72 -7.97 -26.64
C HIS A 214 13.22 -8.24 -26.87
N PRO A 215 12.59 -7.71 -27.93
CA PRO A 215 11.16 -7.93 -28.20
C PRO A 215 10.70 -9.40 -28.18
N SER A 216 11.50 -10.33 -28.69
CA SER A 216 11.20 -11.78 -28.65
C SER A 216 11.03 -12.34 -27.23
N ASN A 217 11.58 -11.67 -26.20
CA ASN A 217 11.45 -12.02 -24.79
C ASN A 217 10.34 -11.21 -24.07
N ALA A 218 9.73 -10.25 -24.76
CA ALA A 218 8.80 -9.31 -24.16
C ALA A 218 7.36 -9.87 -24.15
N ARG A 219 6.63 -9.52 -23.09
CA ARG A 219 5.17 -9.65 -22.97
C ARG A 219 4.59 -8.24 -22.82
N ILE A 220 3.74 -7.84 -23.76
CA ILE A 220 3.19 -6.48 -23.85
C ILE A 220 1.71 -6.49 -23.51
N PHE A 221 1.28 -5.67 -22.56
CA PHE A 221 -0.07 -5.67 -22.05
C PHE A 221 -0.73 -4.30 -22.20
N PHE A 222 -1.99 -4.29 -22.63
CA PHE A 222 -2.85 -3.11 -22.64
C PHE A 222 -4.20 -3.43 -22.01
N TYR A 223 -4.76 -2.45 -21.31
CA TYR A 223 -6.08 -2.50 -20.69
C TYR A 223 -6.74 -1.11 -20.73
N GLY A 224 -8.04 -1.08 -20.99
CA GLY A 224 -8.88 0.12 -20.86
C GLY A 224 -9.64 0.48 -22.14
N ASP A 225 -10.06 1.74 -22.19
CA ASP A 225 -10.97 2.31 -23.20
C ASP A 225 -10.27 3.01 -24.39
N ASP A 226 -8.93 2.97 -24.50
CA ASP A 226 -8.22 3.53 -25.66
C ASP A 226 -8.36 2.67 -26.92
N ASP A 227 -8.17 3.30 -28.09
CA ASP A 227 -8.28 2.66 -29.41
C ASP A 227 -7.26 1.52 -29.59
N PRO A 228 -7.72 0.26 -29.75
CA PRO A 228 -6.84 -0.88 -29.96
C PRO A 228 -5.94 -0.79 -31.21
N GLN A 229 -6.35 -0.08 -32.27
CA GLN A 229 -5.51 0.10 -33.46
C GLN A 229 -4.29 1.00 -33.17
N ARG A 230 -4.48 2.02 -32.33
CA ARG A 230 -3.39 2.87 -31.86
C ARG A 230 -2.37 2.08 -31.04
N ARG A 231 -2.82 1.13 -30.20
CA ARG A 231 -1.92 0.24 -29.43
C ARG A 231 -0.96 -0.51 -30.36
N LEU A 232 -1.51 -1.19 -31.37
CA LEU A 232 -0.74 -2.01 -32.31
C LEU A 232 0.24 -1.18 -33.14
N SER A 233 -0.24 -0.10 -33.77
CA SER A 233 0.60 0.78 -34.58
C SER A 233 1.71 1.46 -33.77
N PHE A 234 1.44 1.83 -32.52
CA PHE A 234 2.44 2.41 -31.63
C PHE A 234 3.53 1.38 -31.28
N VAL A 235 3.15 0.17 -30.88
CA VAL A 235 4.11 -0.87 -30.51
C VAL A 235 4.96 -1.30 -31.71
N ASP A 236 4.35 -1.50 -32.88
CA ASP A 236 5.07 -1.82 -34.13
C ASP A 236 6.18 -0.81 -34.44
N SER A 237 5.95 0.48 -34.17
CA SER A 237 6.94 1.54 -34.40
C SER A 237 8.26 1.34 -33.65
N TYR A 238 8.23 0.58 -32.54
CA TYR A 238 9.40 0.16 -31.78
C TYR A 238 9.92 -1.21 -32.20
N LEU A 239 9.03 -2.17 -32.49
CA LEU A 239 9.42 -3.57 -32.70
C LEU A 239 9.95 -3.85 -34.12
N ARG A 240 9.54 -3.07 -35.12
CA ARG A 240 9.87 -3.30 -36.54
C ARG A 240 11.36 -3.30 -36.87
N ASP A 241 12.17 -2.61 -36.05
CA ASP A 241 13.62 -2.50 -36.25
C ASP A 241 14.41 -3.69 -35.66
N PHE A 242 13.74 -4.60 -34.96
CA PHE A 242 14.34 -5.81 -34.38
C PHE A 242 14.13 -7.04 -35.27
N GLU A 243 15.03 -8.01 -35.15
CA GLU A 243 14.91 -9.35 -35.74
C GLU A 243 14.61 -10.38 -34.66
N ARG A 244 13.90 -11.45 -34.99
CA ARG A 244 13.64 -12.51 -34.00
C ARG A 244 14.94 -13.15 -33.48
N ILE A 245 14.93 -13.43 -32.18
CA ILE A 245 15.96 -14.21 -31.47
C ILE A 245 15.26 -15.21 -30.56
N GLU A 246 15.98 -16.22 -30.10
CA GLU A 246 15.50 -17.18 -29.09
C GLU A 246 16.35 -17.02 -27.82
N PRO A 247 15.92 -16.15 -26.88
CA PRO A 247 16.69 -15.89 -25.67
C PRO A 247 16.56 -17.07 -24.70
N GLU A 248 17.68 -17.51 -24.14
CA GLU A 248 17.72 -18.54 -23.09
C GLU A 248 17.21 -17.98 -21.76
N SER A 249 15.92 -17.68 -21.67
CA SER A 249 15.26 -17.10 -20.49
C SER A 249 14.28 -18.06 -19.80
N ASN A 250 14.09 -19.28 -20.32
CA ASN A 250 13.14 -20.26 -19.77
C ASN A 250 13.46 -20.60 -18.31
N ILE A 251 12.43 -20.68 -17.47
CA ILE A 251 12.55 -21.05 -16.06
C ILE A 251 12.31 -22.55 -15.89
N THR A 252 13.31 -23.28 -15.37
CA THR A 252 13.20 -24.72 -15.13
C THR A 252 12.44 -25.02 -13.84
N LEU A 253 11.75 -26.15 -13.83
CA LEU A 253 11.12 -26.67 -12.62
C LEU A 253 12.20 -27.10 -11.61
N GLN A 254 11.92 -26.84 -10.33
CA GLN A 254 12.69 -27.30 -9.19
C GLN A 254 12.46 -28.81 -8.97
N PRO A 255 13.53 -29.64 -8.98
CA PRO A 255 13.42 -31.04 -8.60
C PRO A 255 12.97 -31.21 -7.14
N LEU A 256 12.14 -32.21 -6.89
CA LEU A 256 11.66 -32.55 -5.55
C LEU A 256 12.80 -33.05 -4.65
N PHE A 257 12.72 -32.80 -3.33
CA PHE A 257 13.67 -33.33 -2.38
C PHE A 257 13.27 -34.74 -1.95
N ASP A 258 14.25 -35.57 -1.64
CA ASP A 258 14.00 -36.89 -1.04
C ASP A 258 13.68 -36.80 0.46
N LYS A 259 14.11 -35.71 1.12
CA LYS A 259 13.91 -35.48 2.56
C LYS A 259 13.79 -34.00 2.90
N PRO A 260 13.09 -33.66 4.00
CA PRO A 260 13.01 -32.29 4.50
C PRO A 260 14.38 -31.66 4.80
N VAL A 261 14.46 -30.34 4.65
CA VAL A 261 15.66 -29.53 4.92
C VAL A 261 15.46 -28.64 6.14
N ARG A 262 16.56 -28.35 6.85
CA ARG A 262 16.59 -27.35 7.93
C ARG A 262 17.63 -26.29 7.62
N LEU A 263 17.23 -25.02 7.66
CA LEU A 263 18.09 -23.87 7.46
C LEU A 263 18.08 -23.00 8.73
N VAL A 264 19.24 -22.75 9.31
CA VAL A 264 19.38 -21.80 10.42
C VAL A 264 20.24 -20.63 9.94
N ARG A 265 19.73 -19.41 10.14
CA ARG A 265 20.42 -18.16 9.81
C ARG A 265 20.37 -17.22 11.00
N LYS A 266 21.27 -16.25 11.01
CA LYS A 266 21.31 -15.17 12.00
C LYS A 266 20.83 -13.88 11.35
N PHE A 267 20.36 -12.95 12.15
CA PHE A 267 20.13 -11.56 11.76
C PHE A 267 20.62 -10.63 12.88
N ALA A 268 20.99 -9.41 12.49
CA ALA A 268 21.43 -8.39 13.44
C ALA A 268 20.28 -7.98 14.40
N ALA A 269 20.49 -8.15 15.70
CA ALA A 269 19.59 -7.64 16.73
C ALA A 269 20.16 -6.36 17.36
N GLY A 270 19.28 -5.41 17.71
CA GLY A 270 19.68 -4.19 18.42
C GLY A 270 20.07 -4.42 19.88
N ASP A 271 20.78 -3.46 20.49
CA ASP A 271 21.32 -3.51 21.87
C ASP A 271 20.25 -3.60 22.99
N GLU A 272 18.97 -3.50 22.65
CA GLU A 272 17.89 -3.62 23.63
C GLU A 272 17.68 -5.07 24.07
N ARG A 273 18.13 -5.37 25.30
CA ARG A 273 18.05 -6.69 25.96
C ARG A 273 16.65 -7.32 26.04
N GLN A 274 15.57 -6.60 25.73
CA GLN A 274 14.19 -7.12 25.70
C GLN A 274 13.75 -7.69 24.34
N GLY A 275 14.60 -7.61 23.30
CA GLY A 275 14.22 -7.85 21.90
C GLY A 275 14.95 -8.97 21.15
N GLN A 276 15.63 -9.90 21.82
CA GLN A 276 16.24 -11.06 21.14
C GLN A 276 15.18 -12.12 20.76
N LYS A 277 14.28 -11.77 19.85
CA LYS A 277 13.23 -12.68 19.37
C LYS A 277 13.55 -13.18 17.97
N GLY A 278 13.43 -14.50 17.78
CA GLY A 278 13.63 -15.14 16.50
C GLY A 278 12.36 -15.19 15.64
N MET A 279 12.52 -15.79 14.47
CA MET A 279 11.43 -16.15 13.56
C MET A 279 11.63 -17.58 13.07
N VAL A 280 10.54 -18.33 12.92
CA VAL A 280 10.57 -19.65 12.30
C VAL A 280 9.47 -19.77 11.26
N THR A 281 9.79 -20.33 10.11
CA THR A 281 8.82 -20.70 9.07
C THR A 281 9.01 -22.14 8.65
N LEU A 282 7.90 -22.79 8.30
CA LEU A 282 7.87 -24.06 7.59
C LEU A 282 7.34 -23.80 6.18
N ASN A 283 8.06 -24.32 5.20
CA ASN A 283 7.92 -23.93 3.80
C ASN A 283 7.80 -25.17 2.93
N TRP A 284 6.89 -25.19 1.97
CA TRP A 284 6.65 -26.32 1.07
C TRP A 284 6.64 -25.86 -0.38
N LEU A 285 7.41 -26.56 -1.22
CA LEU A 285 7.24 -26.47 -2.67
C LEU A 285 5.96 -27.21 -3.06
N LEU A 286 5.12 -26.57 -3.86
CA LEU A 286 3.87 -27.12 -4.36
C LEU A 286 3.97 -27.42 -5.87
N GLY A 287 2.84 -27.45 -6.57
CA GLY A 287 2.81 -27.71 -8.00
C GLY A 287 2.97 -26.46 -8.87
N ASP A 288 2.93 -26.67 -10.19
CA ASP A 288 3.05 -25.64 -11.22
C ASP A 288 1.85 -24.68 -11.19
N THR A 289 2.11 -23.36 -11.27
CA THR A 289 1.05 -22.34 -11.21
C THR A 289 0.12 -22.37 -12.44
N THR A 290 0.56 -22.98 -13.54
CA THR A 290 -0.26 -23.14 -14.76
C THR A 290 -1.42 -24.13 -14.61
N ASP A 291 -1.43 -24.96 -13.56
CA ASP A 291 -2.62 -25.74 -13.18
C ASP A 291 -3.62 -24.85 -12.42
N THR A 292 -4.52 -24.23 -13.18
CA THR A 292 -5.50 -23.26 -12.65
C THR A 292 -6.43 -23.82 -11.59
N GLN A 293 -6.81 -25.10 -11.70
CA GLN A 293 -7.70 -25.72 -10.72
C GLN A 293 -6.95 -25.92 -9.40
N MET A 294 -5.72 -26.43 -9.45
CA MET A 294 -4.87 -26.57 -8.27
C MET A 294 -4.53 -25.20 -7.65
N ASN A 295 -4.18 -24.21 -8.47
CA ASN A 295 -3.89 -22.85 -8.03
C ASN A 295 -5.05 -22.25 -7.21
N LEU A 296 -6.27 -22.23 -7.77
CA LEU A 296 -7.45 -21.75 -7.05
C LEU A 296 -7.78 -22.58 -5.80
N SER A 297 -7.62 -23.91 -5.87
CA SER A 297 -7.85 -24.79 -4.71
C SER A 297 -6.88 -24.50 -3.58
N LEU A 298 -5.62 -24.17 -3.89
CA LEU A 298 -4.61 -23.81 -2.90
C LEU A 298 -4.84 -22.43 -2.30
N HIS A 299 -5.34 -21.44 -3.06
CA HIS A 299 -5.78 -20.16 -2.49
C HIS A 299 -6.94 -20.36 -1.49
N MET A 300 -7.92 -21.21 -1.83
CA MET A 300 -8.98 -21.57 -0.88
C MET A 300 -8.43 -22.29 0.35
N LEU A 301 -7.47 -23.20 0.18
CA LEU A 301 -6.83 -23.89 1.30
C LEU A 301 -6.04 -22.94 2.21
N GLU A 302 -5.31 -21.99 1.64
CA GLU A 302 -4.57 -20.97 2.39
C GLU A 302 -5.53 -20.10 3.21
N TYR A 303 -6.65 -19.67 2.63
CA TYR A 303 -7.71 -18.96 3.36
C TYR A 303 -8.32 -19.82 4.47
N ILE A 304 -8.59 -21.11 4.23
CA ILE A 304 -9.06 -22.04 5.27
C ILE A 304 -8.06 -22.07 6.43
N LEU A 305 -6.77 -22.22 6.16
CA LEU A 305 -5.74 -22.41 7.19
C LEU A 305 -5.41 -21.12 7.95
N LEU A 306 -5.37 -19.97 7.28
CA LEU A 306 -4.83 -18.72 7.84
C LEU A 306 -5.70 -17.46 7.65
N GLY A 307 -6.67 -17.49 6.73
CA GLY A 307 -7.39 -16.29 6.25
C GLY A 307 -8.27 -15.59 7.28
N MET A 308 -8.88 -16.33 8.20
CA MET A 308 -9.76 -15.81 9.25
C MET A 308 -9.11 -15.89 10.64
N PRO A 309 -9.46 -15.01 11.60
CA PRO A 309 -9.03 -15.17 13.00
C PRO A 309 -9.37 -16.55 13.60
N GLY A 310 -10.49 -17.13 13.17
CA GLY A 310 -10.91 -18.48 13.56
C GLY A 310 -10.31 -19.61 12.71
N SER A 311 -9.51 -19.31 11.68
CA SER A 311 -8.89 -20.34 10.85
C SER A 311 -7.98 -21.24 11.71
N PRO A 312 -8.08 -22.57 11.59
CA PRO A 312 -7.53 -23.51 12.57
C PRO A 312 -6.02 -23.40 12.77
N LEU A 313 -5.24 -23.24 11.70
CA LEU A 313 -3.78 -23.16 11.81
C LEU A 313 -3.34 -21.81 12.39
N ARG A 314 -3.93 -20.71 11.94
CA ARG A 314 -3.70 -19.38 12.53
C ARG A 314 -4.05 -19.37 14.01
N LYS A 315 -5.23 -19.87 14.38
CA LYS A 315 -5.68 -19.96 15.77
C LYS A 315 -4.71 -20.78 16.61
N ALA A 316 -4.32 -21.98 16.15
CA ALA A 316 -3.37 -22.82 16.87
C ALA A 316 -2.02 -22.12 17.11
N LEU A 317 -1.49 -21.44 16.09
CA LEU A 317 -0.23 -20.71 16.18
C LEU A 317 -0.30 -19.54 17.17
N ILE A 318 -1.34 -18.70 17.08
CA ILE A 318 -1.50 -17.54 17.97
C ILE A 318 -1.82 -17.97 19.41
N ASP A 319 -2.70 -18.94 19.61
CA ASP A 319 -3.10 -19.42 20.94
C ASP A 319 -1.97 -20.16 21.67
N SER A 320 -0.98 -20.69 20.93
CA SER A 320 0.19 -21.35 21.52
C SER A 320 1.04 -20.43 22.38
N LYS A 321 1.01 -19.12 22.11
CA LYS A 321 1.86 -18.08 22.73
C LYS A 321 3.36 -18.35 22.57
N TYR A 322 3.76 -19.17 21.58
CA TYR A 322 5.17 -19.40 21.26
C TYR A 322 5.80 -18.25 20.47
N GLY A 323 4.98 -17.37 19.89
CA GLY A 323 5.39 -16.17 19.18
C GLY A 323 4.35 -15.06 19.34
N GLU A 324 4.65 -13.90 18.75
CA GLU A 324 3.83 -12.70 18.87
C GLU A 324 2.86 -12.53 17.69
N ASP A 325 3.26 -12.99 16.51
CA ASP A 325 2.49 -12.86 15.28
C ASP A 325 2.93 -13.93 14.27
N LEU A 326 2.16 -14.09 13.19
CA LEU A 326 2.50 -14.99 12.10
C LEU A 326 3.78 -14.54 11.36
N ALA A 327 4.54 -15.51 10.88
CA ALA A 327 5.64 -15.34 9.93
C ALA A 327 5.40 -16.19 8.67
N GLY A 328 6.09 -15.85 7.58
CA GLY A 328 5.90 -16.48 6.27
C GLY A 328 4.92 -15.70 5.39
N GLN A 329 5.03 -15.89 4.08
CA GLN A 329 4.28 -15.13 3.07
C GLN A 329 2.93 -15.78 2.70
N GLY A 330 2.51 -16.85 3.38
CA GLY A 330 1.34 -17.63 2.96
C GLY A 330 1.63 -18.38 1.66
N LEU A 331 0.66 -18.38 0.74
CA LEU A 331 0.81 -18.97 -0.59
C LEU A 331 1.38 -17.94 -1.56
N ASP A 332 2.56 -18.21 -2.11
CA ASP A 332 3.05 -17.52 -3.31
C ASP A 332 2.68 -18.35 -4.54
N ALA A 333 1.88 -17.75 -5.42
CA ALA A 333 1.43 -18.34 -6.67
C ALA A 333 1.84 -17.55 -7.92
N GLU A 334 2.73 -16.56 -7.77
CA GLU A 334 3.15 -15.66 -8.87
C GLU A 334 4.45 -16.11 -9.56
N ILE A 335 5.04 -17.22 -9.10
CA ILE A 335 6.22 -17.86 -9.67
C ILE A 335 5.88 -19.24 -10.29
N ARG A 336 6.81 -19.81 -11.08
CA ARG A 336 6.58 -21.02 -11.90
C ARG A 336 5.99 -22.20 -11.13
N GLN A 337 6.47 -22.46 -9.92
CA GLN A 337 5.86 -23.44 -9.01
C GLN A 337 5.47 -22.71 -7.74
N MET A 338 4.25 -22.94 -7.29
CA MET A 338 3.74 -22.30 -6.09
C MET A 338 4.50 -22.80 -4.86
N TYR A 339 4.57 -22.01 -3.80
CA TYR A 339 5.05 -22.47 -2.50
C TYR A 339 4.21 -21.90 -1.36
N PHE A 340 4.11 -22.64 -0.26
CA PHE A 340 3.39 -22.22 0.94
C PHE A 340 4.37 -22.04 2.10
N SER A 341 4.25 -20.94 2.84
CA SER A 341 5.13 -20.56 3.94
C SER A 341 4.33 -20.04 5.13
N THR A 342 4.52 -20.65 6.30
CA THR A 342 3.85 -20.20 7.55
C THR A 342 4.69 -20.52 8.78
N GLY A 343 4.50 -19.74 9.84
CA GLY A 343 5.14 -19.95 11.14
C GLY A 343 4.88 -18.77 12.08
N LEU A 344 5.85 -18.46 12.94
CA LEU A 344 5.73 -17.40 13.94
C LEU A 344 6.97 -16.51 13.98
N LYS A 345 6.74 -15.21 14.21
CA LYS A 345 7.76 -14.22 14.59
C LYS A 345 7.59 -13.79 16.03
N GLY A 346 8.64 -13.21 16.60
CA GLY A 346 8.63 -12.86 18.02
C GLY A 346 8.83 -14.08 18.93
N ILE A 347 9.51 -15.13 18.44
CA ILE A 347 9.64 -16.41 19.15
C ILE A 347 10.89 -16.46 20.03
N ASP A 348 10.87 -17.29 21.07
CA ASP A 348 12.11 -17.85 21.61
C ASP A 348 12.65 -18.89 20.59
N PRO A 349 13.88 -18.74 20.05
CA PRO A 349 14.44 -19.68 19.08
C PRO A 349 14.45 -21.15 19.53
N GLU A 350 14.43 -21.43 20.83
CA GLU A 350 14.36 -22.80 21.37
C GLU A 350 12.98 -23.45 21.19
N ASN A 351 11.92 -22.65 20.95
CA ASN A 351 10.59 -23.16 20.63
C ASN A 351 10.41 -23.52 19.15
N ALA A 352 11.42 -23.33 18.29
CA ALA A 352 11.30 -23.56 16.84
C ALA A 352 10.79 -24.97 16.48
N ASP A 353 11.28 -26.01 17.16
CA ASP A 353 10.86 -27.38 16.89
C ASP A 353 9.43 -27.64 17.39
N ARG A 354 9.04 -27.07 18.55
CA ARG A 354 7.67 -27.14 19.07
C ARG A 354 6.67 -26.46 18.15
N ILE A 355 7.06 -25.34 17.52
CA ILE A 355 6.23 -24.65 16.54
C ILE A 355 6.07 -25.52 15.28
N GLY A 356 7.14 -26.16 14.82
CA GLY A 356 7.06 -27.12 13.72
C GLY A 356 6.13 -28.31 14.04
N GLU A 357 6.24 -28.88 15.23
CA GLU A 357 5.35 -29.95 15.73
C GLU A 357 3.90 -29.49 15.83
N LEU A 358 3.65 -28.27 16.31
CA LEU A 358 2.31 -27.67 16.39
C LEU A 358 1.68 -27.53 15.00
N ILE A 359 2.43 -27.06 14.01
CA ILE A 359 1.95 -26.94 12.62
C ILE A 359 1.58 -28.33 12.09
N PHE A 360 2.48 -29.31 12.21
CA PHE A 360 2.22 -30.68 11.74
C PHE A 360 1.05 -31.35 12.48
N GLY A 361 0.97 -31.18 13.80
CA GLY A 361 -0.11 -31.73 14.62
C GLY A 361 -1.46 -31.13 14.24
N THR A 362 -1.51 -29.82 13.99
CA THR A 362 -2.73 -29.12 13.56
C THR A 362 -3.17 -29.58 12.17
N LEU A 363 -2.24 -29.61 11.20
CA LEU A 363 -2.52 -30.10 9.85
C LEU A 363 -2.95 -31.57 9.84
N GLY A 364 -2.30 -32.42 10.65
CA GLY A 364 -2.66 -33.83 10.80
C GLY A 364 -4.04 -34.04 11.43
N GLY A 365 -4.40 -33.21 12.41
CA GLY A 365 -5.75 -33.17 12.98
C GLY A 365 -6.80 -32.82 11.93
N LEU A 366 -6.58 -31.74 11.16
CA LEU A 366 -7.49 -31.33 10.08
C LEU A 366 -7.62 -32.42 9.01
N ALA A 367 -6.50 -33.00 8.57
CA ALA A 367 -6.51 -34.06 7.56
C ALA A 367 -7.25 -35.30 8.04
N LYS A 368 -7.16 -35.67 9.33
CA LYS A 368 -7.78 -36.87 9.91
C LYS A 368 -9.22 -36.68 10.31
N ASP A 369 -9.51 -35.63 11.08
CA ASP A 369 -10.78 -35.40 11.78
C ASP A 369 -11.75 -34.56 10.94
N GLY A 370 -11.25 -33.87 9.90
CA GLY A 370 -12.02 -33.07 8.96
C GLY A 370 -11.95 -31.57 9.24
N ILE A 371 -12.23 -30.79 8.21
CA ILE A 371 -12.37 -29.34 8.30
C ILE A 371 -13.85 -29.00 8.52
N ASP A 372 -14.12 -28.03 9.38
CA ASP A 372 -15.48 -27.52 9.57
C ASP A 372 -16.10 -27.06 8.23
N PRO A 373 -17.25 -27.63 7.80
CA PRO A 373 -17.87 -27.27 6.52
C PRO A 373 -18.21 -25.78 6.38
N LEU A 374 -18.50 -25.08 7.47
CA LEU A 374 -18.79 -23.64 7.44
C LEU A 374 -17.53 -22.83 7.11
N THR A 375 -16.36 -23.29 7.57
CA THR A 375 -15.06 -22.72 7.23
C THR A 375 -14.74 -22.92 5.74
N ILE A 376 -15.11 -24.07 5.16
CA ILE A 376 -14.97 -24.31 3.71
C ILE A 376 -15.88 -23.37 2.91
N GLU A 377 -17.17 -23.28 3.28
CA GLU A 377 -18.12 -22.37 2.62
C GLU A 377 -17.62 -20.91 2.69
N ALA A 378 -17.06 -20.48 3.83
CA ALA A 378 -16.50 -19.15 4.01
C ALA A 378 -15.33 -18.87 3.05
N ALA A 379 -14.42 -19.83 2.89
CA ALA A 379 -13.28 -19.70 2.00
C ALA A 379 -13.70 -19.64 0.53
N VAL A 380 -14.63 -20.51 0.11
CA VAL A 380 -15.16 -20.50 -1.26
C VAL A 380 -15.82 -19.14 -1.56
N ASN A 381 -16.70 -18.66 -0.68
CA ASN A 381 -17.36 -17.36 -0.85
C ASN A 381 -16.35 -16.20 -0.87
N SER A 382 -15.38 -16.19 0.04
CA SER A 382 -14.41 -15.09 0.15
C SER A 382 -13.50 -14.99 -1.07
N ILE A 383 -13.00 -16.13 -1.59
CA ILE A 383 -12.17 -16.15 -2.80
C ILE A 383 -13.00 -15.77 -4.03
N GLU A 384 -14.21 -16.31 -4.17
CA GLU A 384 -15.11 -15.92 -5.26
C GLU A 384 -15.44 -14.42 -5.22
N PHE A 385 -15.79 -13.90 -4.04
CA PHE A 385 -16.10 -12.49 -3.87
C PHE A 385 -14.90 -11.62 -4.24
N ALA A 386 -13.69 -11.95 -3.78
CA ALA A 386 -12.47 -11.20 -4.12
C ALA A 386 -12.19 -11.20 -5.63
N LEU A 387 -12.42 -12.32 -6.32
CA LEU A 387 -12.26 -12.43 -7.77
C LEU A 387 -13.28 -11.57 -8.53
N ARG A 388 -14.56 -11.59 -8.11
CA ARG A 388 -15.63 -10.79 -8.71
C ARG A 388 -15.48 -9.29 -8.43
N GLU A 389 -15.12 -8.94 -7.19
CA GLU A 389 -14.95 -7.56 -6.77
C GLU A 389 -13.76 -6.89 -7.45
N ASN A 390 -12.66 -7.64 -7.55
CA ASN A 390 -11.40 -7.17 -8.11
C ASN A 390 -11.05 -5.75 -7.63
N ASN A 391 -11.24 -5.51 -6.32
CA ASN A 391 -11.06 -4.21 -5.69
C ASN A 391 -9.60 -4.04 -5.30
N THR A 392 -8.87 -3.33 -6.15
CA THR A 392 -7.44 -3.03 -6.00
C THR A 392 -7.18 -1.73 -5.23
N GLY A 393 -8.22 -1.13 -4.61
CA GLY A 393 -8.11 0.16 -3.94
C GLY A 393 -7.67 1.26 -4.89
N SER A 394 -6.58 1.95 -4.56
CA SER A 394 -5.98 2.99 -5.41
C SER A 394 -5.07 2.44 -6.51
N TYR A 395 -4.75 1.14 -6.48
CA TYR A 395 -3.92 0.50 -7.50
C TYR A 395 -4.77 0.24 -8.76
N PRO A 396 -4.27 0.46 -10.00
CA PRO A 396 -5.08 0.25 -11.20
C PRO A 396 -5.54 -1.21 -11.36
N ARG A 397 -6.83 -1.41 -11.66
CA ARG A 397 -7.41 -2.76 -11.92
C ARG A 397 -6.69 -3.48 -13.06
N GLY A 398 -6.42 -2.76 -14.15
CA GLY A 398 -5.69 -3.30 -15.30
C GLY A 398 -4.29 -3.83 -14.94
N LEU A 399 -3.63 -3.22 -13.96
CA LEU A 399 -2.31 -3.66 -13.50
C LEU A 399 -2.40 -4.96 -12.70
N GLY A 400 -3.40 -5.09 -11.83
CA GLY A 400 -3.70 -6.36 -11.16
C GLY A 400 -3.98 -7.50 -12.15
N LEU A 401 -4.70 -7.21 -13.25
CA LEU A 401 -4.96 -8.18 -14.31
C LEU A 401 -3.69 -8.50 -15.13
N MET A 402 -2.82 -7.53 -15.39
CA MET A 402 -1.53 -7.76 -16.04
C MET A 402 -0.68 -8.74 -15.24
N LEU A 403 -0.51 -8.49 -13.93
CA LEU A 403 0.26 -9.37 -13.05
C LEU A 403 -0.37 -10.77 -12.99
N ARG A 404 -1.70 -10.85 -12.93
CA ARG A 404 -2.44 -12.12 -13.00
C ARG A 404 -2.21 -12.87 -14.32
N ALA A 405 -2.19 -12.19 -15.47
CA ALA A 405 -1.84 -12.83 -16.75
C ALA A 405 -0.42 -13.41 -16.73
N LEU A 406 0.54 -12.65 -16.20
CA LEU A 406 1.95 -13.05 -16.17
C LEU A 406 2.22 -14.32 -15.36
N THR A 407 1.37 -14.65 -14.37
CA THR A 407 1.47 -15.90 -13.60
C THR A 407 1.50 -17.15 -14.46
N THR A 408 0.83 -17.15 -15.62
CA THR A 408 0.83 -18.28 -16.56
C THR A 408 1.55 -17.94 -17.85
N TRP A 409 1.41 -16.69 -18.32
CA TRP A 409 1.93 -16.23 -19.61
C TRP A 409 3.46 -16.21 -19.71
N LEU A 410 4.14 -15.88 -18.61
CA LEU A 410 5.61 -15.86 -18.57
C LEU A 410 6.22 -17.26 -18.79
N TYR A 411 5.42 -18.30 -18.52
CA TYR A 411 5.84 -19.68 -18.59
C TYR A 411 5.13 -20.47 -19.70
N GLU A 412 4.82 -19.77 -20.79
CA GLU A 412 4.20 -20.31 -22.01
C GLU A 412 2.80 -20.94 -21.79
N GLY A 413 2.13 -20.57 -20.69
CA GLY A 413 0.74 -20.90 -20.43
C GLY A 413 -0.24 -19.89 -21.05
N ASP A 414 -1.53 -20.17 -20.95
CA ASP A 414 -2.58 -19.28 -21.46
C ASP A 414 -2.73 -18.03 -20.55
N PRO A 415 -2.44 -16.81 -21.04
CA PRO A 415 -2.51 -15.59 -20.24
C PRO A 415 -3.91 -15.29 -19.68
N LEU A 416 -4.96 -15.85 -20.26
CA LEU A 416 -6.34 -15.62 -19.82
C LEU A 416 -6.81 -16.63 -18.76
N ALA A 417 -6.02 -17.67 -18.47
CA ALA A 417 -6.49 -18.83 -17.70
C ALA A 417 -6.89 -18.50 -16.25
N LEU A 418 -6.29 -17.46 -15.65
CA LEU A 418 -6.66 -16.95 -14.32
C LEU A 418 -7.42 -15.61 -14.37
N ILE A 419 -7.46 -14.93 -15.53
CA ILE A 419 -8.28 -13.73 -15.72
C ILE A 419 -9.74 -14.12 -15.92
N ALA A 420 -10.00 -15.09 -16.79
CA ALA A 420 -11.31 -15.69 -17.01
C ALA A 420 -11.58 -16.76 -15.94
N PHE A 421 -11.73 -16.31 -14.69
CA PHE A 421 -11.70 -17.16 -13.51
C PHE A 421 -12.97 -18.01 -13.31
N GLU A 422 -14.09 -17.67 -13.95
CA GLU A 422 -15.38 -18.31 -13.67
C GLU A 422 -15.33 -19.83 -13.98
N GLU A 423 -14.75 -20.22 -15.11
CA GLU A 423 -14.68 -21.63 -15.51
C GLU A 423 -13.76 -22.47 -14.57
N PRO A 424 -12.50 -22.04 -14.26
CA PRO A 424 -11.70 -22.68 -13.22
C PRO A 424 -12.40 -22.73 -11.85
N LEU A 425 -13.09 -21.67 -11.43
CA LEU A 425 -13.79 -21.60 -10.15
C LEU A 425 -14.94 -22.59 -10.07
N GLU A 426 -15.78 -22.68 -11.11
CA GLU A 426 -16.89 -23.64 -11.18
C GLU A 426 -16.41 -25.09 -11.23
N ARG A 427 -15.25 -25.37 -11.85
CA ARG A 427 -14.61 -26.68 -11.74
C ARG A 427 -14.26 -27.01 -10.30
N VAL A 428 -13.60 -26.10 -9.58
CA VAL A 428 -13.23 -26.31 -8.17
C VAL A 428 -14.47 -26.52 -7.29
N LYS A 429 -15.49 -25.67 -7.41
CA LYS A 429 -16.78 -25.84 -6.72
C LYS A 429 -17.43 -27.20 -7.04
N GLY A 430 -17.39 -27.61 -8.30
CA GLY A 430 -17.90 -28.91 -8.75
C GLY A 430 -17.14 -30.10 -8.16
N VAL A 431 -15.83 -29.97 -7.88
CA VAL A 431 -15.06 -30.99 -7.16
C VAL A 431 -15.41 -30.99 -5.68
N ILE A 432 -15.46 -29.82 -5.02
CA ILE A 432 -15.84 -29.68 -3.62
C ILE A 432 -17.22 -30.31 -3.34
N ALA A 433 -18.18 -30.11 -4.25
CA ALA A 433 -19.52 -30.69 -4.12
C ALA A 433 -19.55 -32.22 -4.24
N ARG A 434 -18.60 -32.82 -4.97
CA ARG A 434 -18.52 -34.28 -5.20
C ARG A 434 -17.63 -34.98 -4.18
N GLU A 435 -16.56 -34.32 -3.74
CA GLU A 435 -15.50 -34.87 -2.89
C GLU A 435 -15.53 -34.23 -1.51
N LYS A 436 -16.22 -34.87 -0.56
CA LYS A 436 -16.41 -34.35 0.81
C LYS A 436 -15.12 -34.06 1.59
N ARG A 437 -14.00 -34.67 1.21
CA ARG A 437 -12.70 -34.54 1.89
C ARG A 437 -11.61 -33.96 0.98
N PHE A 438 -12.02 -33.11 0.04
CA PHE A 438 -11.13 -32.55 -0.97
C PHE A 438 -9.95 -31.78 -0.35
N PHE A 439 -10.23 -30.83 0.55
CA PHE A 439 -9.18 -30.01 1.17
C PHE A 439 -8.31 -30.79 2.15
N GLU A 440 -8.86 -31.77 2.87
CA GLU A 440 -8.09 -32.70 3.69
C GLU A 440 -7.12 -33.51 2.83
N GLY A 441 -7.55 -33.95 1.64
CA GLY A 441 -6.68 -34.60 0.66
C GLY A 441 -5.56 -33.68 0.16
N LEU A 442 -5.82 -32.38 -0.01
CA LEU A 442 -4.78 -31.40 -0.34
C LEU A 442 -3.78 -31.23 0.81
N ILE A 443 -4.23 -31.12 2.06
CA ILE A 443 -3.35 -31.07 3.24
C ILE A 443 -2.45 -32.31 3.30
N GLU A 444 -3.05 -33.49 3.15
CA GLU A 444 -2.33 -34.77 3.18
C GLU A 444 -1.25 -34.81 2.09
N ARG A 445 -1.62 -34.52 0.83
CA ARG A 445 -0.72 -34.63 -0.32
C ARG A 445 0.37 -33.56 -0.33
N PHE A 446 -0.01 -32.30 -0.16
CA PHE A 446 0.87 -31.16 -0.43
C PHE A 446 1.65 -30.67 0.79
N LEU A 447 1.17 -30.94 2.00
CA LEU A 447 1.80 -30.45 3.24
C LEU A 447 2.35 -31.59 4.11
N LEU A 448 1.53 -32.61 4.42
CA LEU A 448 1.95 -33.67 5.35
C LEU A 448 2.92 -34.68 4.71
N GLN A 449 2.54 -35.24 3.56
CA GLN A 449 3.32 -36.27 2.86
C GLN A 449 4.43 -35.69 1.96
N ASN A 450 4.45 -34.38 1.75
CA ASN A 450 5.42 -33.73 0.87
C ASN A 450 6.81 -33.66 1.53
N PRO A 451 7.82 -34.37 0.97
CA PRO A 451 9.18 -34.34 1.50
C PRO A 451 9.94 -33.07 1.09
N HIS A 452 9.48 -32.34 0.05
CA HIS A 452 10.06 -31.08 -0.38
C HIS A 452 9.57 -29.94 0.52
N ARG A 453 10.09 -29.93 1.74
CA ARG A 453 9.81 -28.90 2.74
C ARG A 453 11.06 -28.44 3.47
N ALA A 454 11.06 -27.19 3.92
CA ALA A 454 12.15 -26.60 4.66
C ALA A 454 11.66 -25.89 5.93
N LEU A 455 12.28 -26.20 7.07
CA LEU A 455 12.18 -25.37 8.28
C LEU A 455 13.29 -24.33 8.24
N VAL A 456 12.92 -23.05 8.23
CA VAL A 456 13.87 -21.93 8.29
C VAL A 456 13.75 -21.24 9.63
N LEU A 457 14.85 -21.17 10.37
CA LEU A 457 14.95 -20.50 11.67
C LEU A 457 15.92 -19.32 11.55
N LEU A 458 15.41 -18.12 11.81
CA LEU A 458 16.17 -16.88 11.84
C LEU A 458 16.39 -16.45 13.29
N LYS A 459 17.65 -16.52 13.75
CA LYS A 459 18.05 -16.24 15.14
C LYS A 459 18.59 -14.82 15.30
N PRO A 460 18.18 -14.08 16.34
CA PRO A 460 18.76 -12.79 16.65
C PRO A 460 20.22 -12.98 17.10
N ASP A 461 21.11 -12.11 16.67
CA ASP A 461 22.51 -12.12 17.08
C ASP A 461 23.06 -10.69 17.15
N LEU A 462 23.66 -10.35 18.29
CA LEU A 462 24.18 -8.99 18.56
C LEU A 462 25.47 -8.72 17.78
N GLU A 463 26.24 -9.75 17.46
CA GLU A 463 27.52 -9.59 16.76
C GLU A 463 27.36 -9.57 15.23
N THR A 464 26.24 -10.06 14.68
CA THR A 464 26.08 -10.23 13.21
C THR A 464 26.29 -8.91 12.46
N ALA A 465 25.73 -7.79 12.91
CA ALA A 465 25.95 -6.49 12.24
C ALA A 465 27.44 -6.11 12.21
N LYS A 466 28.13 -6.29 13.33
CA LYS A 466 29.54 -5.98 13.47
C LYS A 466 30.40 -6.93 12.63
N GLU A 467 30.11 -8.22 12.63
CA GLU A 467 30.79 -9.22 11.79
C GLU A 467 30.64 -8.89 10.29
N GLU A 468 29.44 -8.47 9.85
CA GLU A 468 29.19 -8.06 8.47
C GLU A 468 29.94 -6.78 8.09
N GLU A 469 29.94 -5.76 8.96
CA GLU A 469 30.71 -4.53 8.77
C GLU A 469 32.22 -4.79 8.74
N GLU A 470 32.73 -5.64 9.63
CA GLU A 470 34.15 -6.03 9.66
C GLU A 470 34.54 -6.80 8.40
N ALA A 471 33.69 -7.72 7.92
CA ALA A 471 33.90 -8.45 6.68
C ALA A 471 33.86 -7.54 5.44
N GLU A 472 32.95 -6.56 5.39
CA GLU A 472 32.94 -5.52 4.34
C GLU A 472 34.22 -4.67 4.38
N ARG A 473 34.62 -4.22 5.57
CA ARG A 473 35.84 -3.43 5.78
C ARG A 473 37.10 -4.19 5.40
N ALA A 474 37.18 -5.48 5.74
CA ALA A 474 38.30 -6.35 5.36
C ALA A 474 38.38 -6.52 3.83
N ARG A 475 37.24 -6.69 3.15
CA ARG A 475 37.18 -6.74 1.68
C ARG A 475 37.66 -5.44 1.05
N LEU A 476 37.15 -4.30 1.49
CA LEU A 476 37.56 -2.98 0.99
C LEU A 476 39.04 -2.67 1.25
N LYS A 477 39.57 -3.10 2.40
CA LYS A 477 41.00 -3.01 2.71
C LYS A 477 41.84 -3.85 1.74
N ALA A 478 41.47 -5.10 1.50
CA ALA A 478 42.17 -5.97 0.57
C ALA A 478 42.14 -5.43 -0.87
N VAL A 479 41.00 -4.85 -1.30
CA VAL A 479 40.87 -4.16 -2.59
C VAL A 479 41.80 -2.94 -2.65
N ARG A 480 41.85 -2.12 -1.60
CA ARG A 480 42.77 -0.96 -1.57
C ARG A 480 44.24 -1.40 -1.63
N GLU A 481 44.61 -2.47 -0.92
CA GLU A 481 45.98 -2.98 -0.86
C GLU A 481 46.43 -3.64 -2.18
N SER A 482 45.50 -4.10 -3.02
CA SER A 482 45.81 -4.64 -4.35
C SER A 482 45.93 -3.57 -5.43
N MET A 483 45.54 -2.31 -5.14
CA MET A 483 45.62 -1.19 -6.07
C MET A 483 46.98 -0.50 -6.05
N THR A 484 47.46 -0.13 -7.23
CA THR A 484 48.59 0.80 -7.38
C THR A 484 48.17 2.24 -7.02
N PRO A 485 49.12 3.14 -6.71
CA PRO A 485 48.81 4.55 -6.47
C PRO A 485 48.00 5.21 -7.60
N SER A 486 48.31 4.86 -8.85
CA SER A 486 47.58 5.36 -10.03
C SER A 486 46.13 4.88 -10.07
N GLN A 487 45.84 3.64 -9.64
CA GLN A 487 44.47 3.12 -9.59
C GLN A 487 43.66 3.77 -8.45
N LEU A 488 44.29 4.08 -7.32
CA LEU A 488 43.63 4.82 -6.23
C LEU A 488 43.29 6.25 -6.64
N GLU A 489 44.19 6.91 -7.37
CA GLU A 489 43.94 8.23 -7.95
C GLU A 489 42.80 8.17 -8.98
N GLU A 490 42.74 7.13 -9.80
CA GLU A 490 41.64 6.90 -10.75
C GLU A 490 40.29 6.70 -10.05
N VAL A 491 40.24 5.94 -8.95
CA VAL A 491 39.03 5.75 -8.14
C VAL A 491 38.56 7.10 -7.57
N GLY A 492 39.46 7.90 -7.01
CA GLY A 492 39.14 9.23 -6.49
C GLY A 492 38.65 10.19 -7.58
N ALA A 493 39.33 10.21 -8.74
CA ALA A 493 38.94 11.03 -9.88
C ALA A 493 37.59 10.59 -10.47
N ASN A 494 37.30 9.28 -10.48
CA ASN A 494 36.02 8.76 -10.92
C ASN A 494 34.89 9.16 -9.97
N ALA A 495 35.07 9.03 -8.65
CA ALA A 495 34.08 9.47 -7.66
C ALA A 495 33.78 10.98 -7.77
N ALA A 496 34.81 11.81 -7.93
CA ALA A 496 34.65 13.25 -8.16
C ALA A 496 33.85 13.54 -9.44
N ARG A 497 34.13 12.81 -10.53
CA ARG A 497 33.38 12.93 -11.79
C ARG A 497 31.92 12.47 -11.64
N LEU A 498 31.68 11.37 -10.91
CA LEU A 498 30.33 10.89 -10.64
C LEU A 498 29.52 11.97 -9.91
N LYS A 499 30.10 12.54 -8.85
CA LYS A 499 29.49 13.61 -8.07
C LYS A 499 29.20 14.86 -8.91
N GLU A 500 30.16 15.33 -9.70
CA GLU A 500 29.97 16.47 -10.60
C GLU A 500 28.84 16.20 -11.61
N MET A 501 28.80 14.99 -12.18
CA MET A 501 27.74 14.59 -13.09
C MET A 501 26.38 14.48 -12.41
N GLN A 502 26.29 14.12 -11.13
CA GLN A 502 25.03 14.10 -10.38
C GLN A 502 24.53 15.51 -10.06
N GLU A 503 25.42 16.38 -9.59
CA GLU A 503 25.08 17.74 -9.14
C GLU A 503 24.79 18.70 -10.31
N ARG A 504 25.34 18.43 -11.50
CA ARG A 504 25.10 19.27 -12.68
C ARG A 504 23.62 19.18 -13.10
N PRO A 505 22.86 20.28 -13.21
CA PRO A 505 21.50 20.21 -13.73
C PRO A 505 21.50 19.80 -15.20
N ASP A 506 20.44 19.13 -15.64
CA ASP A 506 20.25 18.85 -17.06
C ASP A 506 19.95 20.16 -17.83
N PRO A 507 20.61 20.37 -19.00
CA PRO A 507 20.27 21.44 -19.91
C PRO A 507 18.76 21.52 -20.24
N PRO A 508 18.19 22.74 -20.33
CA PRO A 508 16.77 22.94 -20.61
C PRO A 508 16.28 22.23 -21.88
N GLU A 509 17.10 22.16 -22.93
CA GLU A 509 16.78 21.47 -24.18
C GLU A 509 16.61 19.96 -24.02
N MET A 510 17.34 19.32 -23.09
CA MET A 510 17.16 17.90 -22.80
C MET A 510 15.89 17.67 -22.00
N LEU A 511 15.59 18.53 -21.03
CA LEU A 511 14.33 18.47 -20.28
C LEU A 511 13.12 18.70 -21.20
N ALA A 512 13.23 19.60 -22.17
CA ALA A 512 12.19 19.89 -23.15
C ALA A 512 11.92 18.75 -24.15
N SER A 513 12.83 17.76 -24.26
CA SER A 513 12.60 16.56 -25.08
C SER A 513 11.59 15.59 -24.45
N ILE A 514 11.40 15.67 -23.14
CA ILE A 514 10.48 14.80 -22.40
C ILE A 514 9.06 15.28 -22.64
N PRO A 515 8.14 14.41 -23.08
CA PRO A 515 6.77 14.81 -23.34
C PRO A 515 6.11 15.21 -22.02
N SER A 516 5.37 16.31 -22.04
CA SER A 516 4.56 16.78 -20.93
C SER A 516 3.17 17.15 -21.41
N LEU A 517 2.21 17.09 -20.49
CA LEU A 517 0.87 17.57 -20.78
C LEU A 517 0.85 19.09 -20.87
N LYS A 518 -0.10 19.59 -21.65
CA LYS A 518 -0.52 20.99 -21.64
C LYS A 518 -1.77 21.12 -20.78
N ILE A 519 -2.02 22.32 -20.27
CA ILE A 519 -3.28 22.62 -19.56
C ILE A 519 -4.51 22.31 -20.43
N THR A 520 -4.40 22.47 -21.74
CA THR A 520 -5.46 22.16 -22.71
C THR A 520 -5.76 20.66 -22.84
N ASP A 521 -4.85 19.80 -22.40
CA ASP A 521 -5.02 18.35 -22.44
C ASP A 521 -5.81 17.84 -21.22
N LEU A 522 -6.07 18.71 -20.23
CA LEU A 522 -6.78 18.38 -19.00
C LEU A 522 -8.26 18.77 -19.09
N ASP A 523 -9.12 17.94 -18.49
CA ASP A 523 -10.56 18.22 -18.43
C ASP A 523 -10.83 19.49 -17.64
N ARG A 524 -11.60 20.40 -18.22
CA ARG A 524 -11.98 21.67 -17.56
C ARG A 524 -13.00 21.49 -16.45
N TYR A 525 -13.71 20.37 -16.44
CA TYR A 525 -14.80 20.11 -15.51
C TYR A 525 -14.46 18.93 -14.62
N ASN A 526 -14.87 19.00 -13.35
CA ASN A 526 -14.77 17.84 -12.47
C ASN A 526 -15.70 16.71 -12.96
N LYS A 527 -15.28 15.47 -12.76
CA LYS A 527 -16.15 14.31 -12.95
C LYS A 527 -17.20 14.29 -11.84
N CYS A 528 -18.48 14.38 -12.22
CA CYS A 528 -19.59 14.26 -11.28
C CYS A 528 -19.80 12.78 -10.92
N ILE A 529 -20.03 12.52 -9.64
CA ILE A 529 -20.40 11.19 -9.15
C ILE A 529 -21.93 11.17 -9.09
N PRO A 530 -22.61 10.25 -9.79
CA PRO A 530 -24.07 10.20 -9.79
C PRO A 530 -24.55 9.95 -8.36
N VAL A 531 -25.51 10.76 -7.90
CA VAL A 531 -26.12 10.63 -6.58
C VAL A 531 -27.59 11.00 -6.63
N SER A 532 -28.42 10.16 -6.04
CA SER A 532 -29.84 10.41 -5.79
C SER A 532 -30.06 10.49 -4.28
N PHE A 533 -30.68 11.59 -3.83
CA PHE A 533 -31.04 11.80 -2.43
C PHE A 533 -32.45 11.29 -2.19
N LEU A 534 -32.57 10.23 -1.40
CA LEU A 534 -33.81 9.58 -1.05
C LEU A 534 -34.00 9.60 0.48
N ARG A 535 -35.22 9.29 0.95
CA ARG A 535 -35.55 9.24 2.38
C ARG A 535 -36.49 8.10 2.71
N GLU A 536 -36.34 7.55 3.91
CA GLU A 536 -37.28 6.66 4.57
C GLU A 536 -37.55 7.18 5.99
N GLY A 537 -38.69 7.85 6.19
CA GLY A 537 -38.92 8.63 7.40
C GLY A 537 -37.87 9.75 7.56
N GLU A 538 -37.12 9.72 8.67
CA GLU A 538 -36.00 10.64 8.95
C GLU A 538 -34.63 10.09 8.48
N ALA A 539 -34.56 8.81 8.07
CA ALA A 539 -33.33 8.21 7.54
C ALA A 539 -33.02 8.76 6.15
N GLU A 540 -31.75 9.11 5.92
CA GLU A 540 -31.25 9.56 4.63
C GLU A 540 -30.68 8.38 3.84
N ILE A 541 -30.98 8.33 2.54
CA ILE A 541 -30.43 7.34 1.62
C ILE A 541 -29.71 8.10 0.50
N LEU A 542 -28.42 7.84 0.33
CA LEU A 542 -27.63 8.30 -0.80
C LEU A 542 -27.47 7.12 -1.75
N TYR A 543 -28.01 7.23 -2.96
CA TYR A 543 -27.93 6.17 -3.97
C TYR A 543 -27.03 6.59 -5.13
N HIS A 544 -26.04 5.75 -5.45
CA HIS A 544 -25.09 5.94 -6.54
C HIS A 544 -25.27 4.85 -7.61
N ASP A 545 -25.81 5.24 -8.77
CA ASP A 545 -25.91 4.38 -9.96
C ASP A 545 -24.54 4.25 -10.63
N LEU A 546 -23.82 3.20 -10.23
CA LEU A 546 -22.50 2.86 -10.74
C LEU A 546 -22.43 1.37 -11.00
N PHE A 547 -21.74 0.96 -12.06
CA PHE A 547 -21.53 -0.46 -12.32
C PHE A 547 -20.63 -1.09 -11.25
N THR A 548 -21.15 -2.11 -10.56
CA THR A 548 -20.45 -2.81 -9.45
C THR A 548 -20.30 -4.31 -9.67
N SER A 549 -20.54 -4.83 -10.87
CA SER A 549 -20.52 -6.28 -11.17
C SER A 549 -21.47 -7.10 -10.27
N GLY A 550 -22.63 -6.54 -9.91
CA GLY A 550 -23.61 -7.20 -9.04
C GLY A 550 -23.24 -7.21 -7.56
N ILE A 551 -22.28 -6.37 -7.15
CA ILE A 551 -21.89 -6.19 -5.75
C ILE A 551 -22.63 -5.00 -5.16
N VAL A 552 -23.25 -5.22 -4.01
CA VAL A 552 -23.85 -4.18 -3.18
C VAL A 552 -22.77 -3.61 -2.28
N TYR A 553 -22.55 -2.30 -2.35
CA TYR A 553 -21.80 -1.57 -1.33
C TYR A 553 -22.76 -0.75 -0.49
N LEU A 554 -22.81 -1.01 0.81
CA LEU A 554 -23.67 -0.33 1.77
C LEU A 554 -22.82 0.23 2.92
N ASP A 555 -22.71 1.55 3.01
CA ASP A 555 -22.21 2.22 4.21
C ASP A 555 -23.39 2.65 5.09
N LEU A 556 -23.58 1.97 6.22
CA LEU A 556 -24.61 2.32 7.20
C LEU A 556 -24.00 3.19 8.30
N GLY A 557 -24.32 4.48 8.28
CA GLY A 557 -23.76 5.51 9.14
C GLY A 557 -24.64 5.92 10.30
N PHE A 558 -24.05 6.06 11.48
CA PHE A 558 -24.68 6.62 12.68
C PHE A 558 -23.90 7.88 13.11
N ASN A 559 -24.62 8.99 13.26
CA ASN A 559 -24.00 10.27 13.58
C ASN A 559 -23.61 10.31 15.07
N LEU A 560 -22.32 10.51 15.33
CA LEU A 560 -21.73 10.50 16.66
C LEU A 560 -22.13 11.71 17.51
N ARG A 561 -22.72 12.76 16.92
CA ARG A 561 -23.12 13.97 17.66
C ARG A 561 -24.18 13.73 18.73
N VAL A 562 -24.77 12.55 18.82
CA VAL A 562 -25.67 12.16 19.92
C VAL A 562 -24.93 11.60 21.14
N LEU A 563 -23.61 11.44 21.04
CA LEU A 563 -22.79 10.89 22.11
C LEU A 563 -22.22 12.00 22.99
N PRO A 564 -22.38 11.88 24.32
CA PRO A 564 -21.59 12.62 25.29
C PRO A 564 -20.10 12.41 25.05
N GLN A 565 -19.29 13.45 25.29
CA GLN A 565 -17.88 13.44 24.93
C GLN A 565 -17.08 12.30 25.58
N GLU A 566 -17.46 11.87 26.79
CA GLU A 566 -16.80 10.77 27.52
C GLU A 566 -16.96 9.40 26.84
N LEU A 567 -17.93 9.25 25.93
CA LEU A 567 -18.17 8.01 25.20
C LEU A 567 -17.43 7.95 23.85
N LEU A 568 -16.87 9.06 23.37
CA LEU A 568 -16.15 9.09 22.08
C LEU A 568 -14.98 8.07 22.03
N PRO A 569 -14.11 7.95 23.05
CA PRO A 569 -13.01 6.98 23.03
C PRO A 569 -13.45 5.51 22.93
N TYR A 570 -14.70 5.20 23.28
CA TYR A 570 -15.25 3.85 23.15
C TYR A 570 -15.67 3.50 21.70
N VAL A 571 -15.94 4.48 20.85
CA VAL A 571 -16.49 4.27 19.49
C VAL A 571 -15.69 3.28 18.63
N PRO A 572 -14.34 3.34 18.55
CA PRO A 572 -13.56 2.38 17.78
C PRO A 572 -13.72 0.93 18.26
N LEU A 573 -13.76 0.74 19.58
CA LEU A 573 -13.96 -0.58 20.19
C LEU A 573 -15.40 -1.05 20.02
N PHE A 574 -16.37 -0.14 20.13
CA PHE A 574 -17.77 -0.45 19.94
C PHE A 574 -18.06 -0.91 18.52
N GLY A 575 -17.61 -0.18 17.50
CA GLY A 575 -17.77 -0.60 16.10
C GLY A 575 -17.15 -1.98 15.82
N ARG A 576 -16.02 -2.30 16.45
CA ARG A 576 -15.41 -3.62 16.40
C ARG A 576 -16.23 -4.67 17.17
N ALA A 577 -16.75 -4.32 18.34
CA ALA A 577 -17.53 -5.20 19.21
C ALA A 577 -18.81 -5.70 18.54
N LEU A 578 -19.47 -4.85 17.73
CA LEU A 578 -20.64 -5.24 16.94
C LEU A 578 -20.36 -6.49 16.08
N LEU A 579 -19.14 -6.64 15.56
CA LEU A 579 -18.80 -7.72 14.62
C LEU A 579 -18.00 -8.87 15.28
N GLU A 580 -17.44 -8.68 16.47
CA GLU A 580 -16.46 -9.61 17.06
C GLU A 580 -16.80 -10.11 18.48
N MET A 581 -17.98 -9.79 19.03
CA MET A 581 -18.43 -10.29 20.34
C MET A 581 -19.47 -11.41 20.27
N GLY A 582 -20.13 -11.59 19.12
CA GLY A 582 -21.28 -12.49 18.96
C GLY A 582 -22.61 -11.83 19.32
N THR A 583 -23.69 -12.54 19.08
CA THR A 583 -25.07 -12.10 19.29
C THR A 583 -25.74 -12.95 20.36
N GLU A 584 -27.01 -12.70 20.68
CA GLU A 584 -27.84 -13.57 21.53
C GLU A 584 -27.92 -15.01 21.00
N GLU A 585 -27.86 -15.18 19.68
CA GLU A 585 -28.05 -16.46 18.99
C GLU A 585 -26.71 -17.13 18.62
N GLU A 586 -25.67 -16.35 18.36
CA GLU A 586 -24.38 -16.83 17.83
C GLU A 586 -23.22 -16.40 18.74
N ASP A 587 -22.19 -17.24 18.89
CA ASP A 587 -20.92 -16.78 19.45
C ASP A 587 -20.12 -15.96 18.40
N TYR A 588 -18.99 -15.40 18.81
CA TYR A 588 -18.19 -14.55 17.92
C TYR A 588 -17.57 -15.32 16.74
N VAL A 589 -17.34 -16.64 16.87
CA VAL A 589 -16.77 -17.47 15.81
C VAL A 589 -17.84 -17.73 14.75
N ALA A 590 -19.03 -18.17 15.18
CA ALA A 590 -20.17 -18.41 14.31
C ALA A 590 -20.60 -17.14 13.57
N LEU A 591 -20.66 -15.99 14.26
CA LEU A 591 -20.96 -14.70 13.63
C LEU A 591 -19.91 -14.32 12.56
N THR A 592 -18.62 -14.45 12.87
CA THR A 592 -17.54 -14.16 11.91
C THR A 592 -17.62 -15.08 10.69
N GLN A 593 -17.90 -16.37 10.90
CA GLN A 593 -18.10 -17.33 9.82
C GLN A 593 -19.32 -16.97 8.97
N ARG A 594 -20.45 -16.57 9.58
CA ARG A 594 -21.66 -16.14 8.87
C ARG A 594 -21.38 -14.91 8.01
N ILE A 595 -20.67 -13.91 8.54
CA ILE A 595 -20.22 -12.74 7.77
C ILE A 595 -19.39 -13.19 6.55
N SER A 596 -18.36 -14.01 6.74
CA SER A 596 -17.48 -14.46 5.63
C SER A 596 -18.16 -15.39 4.62
N ARG A 597 -19.22 -16.11 5.02
CA ARG A 597 -19.99 -17.02 4.14
C ARG A 597 -21.02 -16.30 3.28
N LYS A 598 -21.62 -15.24 3.82
CA LYS A 598 -22.80 -14.58 3.23
C LYS A 598 -22.52 -13.18 2.70
N THR A 599 -21.32 -12.65 2.90
CA THR A 599 -20.96 -11.29 2.51
C THR A 599 -19.53 -11.25 1.97
N GLY A 600 -19.13 -10.13 1.39
CA GLY A 600 -17.73 -9.81 1.10
C GLY A 600 -16.99 -9.17 2.28
N GLY A 601 -17.64 -9.09 3.44
CA GLY A 601 -17.11 -8.50 4.67
C GLY A 601 -17.92 -7.30 5.16
N ILE A 602 -17.87 -7.09 6.46
CA ILE A 602 -18.41 -5.91 7.15
C ILE A 602 -17.29 -5.36 8.02
N SER A 603 -17.09 -4.03 8.02
CA SER A 603 -16.04 -3.39 8.80
C SER A 603 -16.49 -2.05 9.38
N PRO A 604 -16.07 -1.71 10.62
CA PRO A 604 -16.33 -0.39 11.16
C PRO A 604 -15.37 0.64 10.57
N ASN A 605 -15.88 1.82 10.28
CA ASN A 605 -15.09 2.97 9.85
C ASN A 605 -15.56 4.24 10.57
N ILE A 606 -14.62 5.10 10.95
CA ILE A 606 -14.92 6.37 11.62
C ILE A 606 -14.57 7.50 10.68
N PHE A 607 -15.57 8.32 10.36
CA PHE A 607 -15.44 9.54 9.58
C PHE A 607 -15.51 10.75 10.51
N SER A 608 -14.50 11.63 10.43
CA SER A 608 -14.52 12.93 11.10
C SER A 608 -13.95 13.99 10.15
N SER A 609 -14.68 15.09 10.00
CA SER A 609 -14.28 16.22 9.15
C SER A 609 -14.85 17.53 9.68
N ALA A 610 -14.14 18.64 9.47
CA ALA A 610 -14.78 19.94 9.59
C ALA A 610 -15.92 20.02 8.57
N ALA A 611 -17.01 20.69 8.92
CA ALA A 611 -18.14 20.87 8.01
C ALA A 611 -18.24 22.33 7.58
N LYS A 612 -18.44 22.55 6.28
CA LYS A 612 -18.48 23.89 5.72
C LYS A 612 -19.68 24.66 6.25
N GLY A 613 -19.45 25.89 6.74
CA GLY A 613 -20.52 26.77 7.21
C GLY A 613 -21.24 26.29 8.47
N ALA A 614 -20.67 25.30 9.17
CA ALA A 614 -21.19 24.78 10.42
C ALA A 614 -20.17 25.00 11.55
N ASP A 615 -20.68 25.32 12.73
CA ASP A 615 -19.86 25.42 13.95
C ASP A 615 -19.45 24.04 14.49
N LYS A 616 -20.06 22.97 13.96
CA LYS A 616 -19.93 21.58 14.41
C LYS A 616 -19.30 20.73 13.31
N SER A 617 -18.40 19.84 13.71
CA SER A 617 -17.80 18.83 12.85
C SER A 617 -18.80 17.74 12.45
N ALA A 618 -18.61 17.19 11.25
CA ALA A 618 -19.24 15.95 10.84
C ALA A 618 -18.49 14.78 11.49
N ALA A 619 -19.16 13.98 12.29
CA ALA A 619 -18.56 12.85 13.01
C ALA A 619 -19.51 11.65 12.97
N TRP A 620 -19.07 10.53 12.40
CA TRP A 620 -19.91 9.39 12.07
C TRP A 620 -19.18 8.06 12.29
N LEU A 621 -19.91 7.05 12.80
CA LEU A 621 -19.51 5.64 12.76
C LEU A 621 -20.26 4.96 11.61
N PHE A 622 -19.53 4.36 10.69
CA PHE A 622 -20.05 3.57 9.59
C PHE A 622 -19.80 2.09 9.83
N LEU A 623 -20.80 1.25 9.57
CA LEU A 623 -20.60 -0.14 9.21
C LEU A 623 -20.56 -0.23 7.69
N ARG A 624 -19.37 -0.40 7.13
CA ARG A 624 -19.15 -0.56 5.70
C ARG A 624 -19.29 -2.02 5.35
N ALA A 625 -20.32 -2.33 4.59
CA ALA A 625 -20.79 -3.67 4.30
C ALA A 625 -20.80 -3.89 2.80
N LYS A 626 -20.42 -5.10 2.36
CA LYS A 626 -20.49 -5.48 0.95
C LYS A 626 -20.93 -6.92 0.77
N SER A 627 -21.72 -7.21 -0.26
CA SER A 627 -22.17 -8.57 -0.60
C SER A 627 -22.50 -8.68 -2.08
N MET A 628 -22.63 -9.91 -2.59
CA MET A 628 -23.32 -10.10 -3.86
C MET A 628 -24.79 -9.71 -3.71
N LEU A 629 -25.42 -9.25 -4.79
CA LEU A 629 -26.83 -8.83 -4.79
C LEU A 629 -27.77 -9.95 -4.31
N ASN A 630 -27.53 -11.19 -4.74
CA ASN A 630 -28.32 -12.35 -4.30
C ASN A 630 -28.13 -12.74 -2.82
N GLN A 631 -27.20 -12.10 -2.12
CA GLN A 631 -26.95 -12.28 -0.69
C GLN A 631 -27.36 -11.04 0.14
N SER A 632 -27.98 -10.03 -0.46
CA SER A 632 -28.30 -8.77 0.22
C SER A 632 -29.28 -8.95 1.39
N GLU A 633 -30.20 -9.92 1.32
CA GLU A 633 -31.11 -10.24 2.43
C GLU A 633 -30.33 -10.73 3.66
N GLU A 634 -29.36 -11.62 3.46
CA GLU A 634 -28.47 -12.09 4.54
C GLU A 634 -27.60 -10.95 5.08
N LEU A 635 -27.08 -10.08 4.21
CA LEU A 635 -26.32 -8.89 4.62
C LEU A 635 -27.16 -8.01 5.58
N LEU A 636 -28.40 -7.70 5.21
CA LEU A 636 -29.31 -6.89 6.04
C LEU A 636 -29.73 -7.63 7.31
N SER A 637 -29.90 -8.96 7.27
CA SER A 637 -30.15 -9.77 8.47
C SER A 637 -28.96 -9.70 9.43
N ILE A 638 -27.74 -9.85 8.94
CA ILE A 638 -26.53 -9.77 9.78
C ILE A 638 -26.42 -8.37 10.38
N LEU A 639 -26.59 -7.31 9.58
CA LEU A 639 -26.58 -5.93 10.08
C LEU A 639 -27.62 -5.73 11.18
N ARG A 640 -28.82 -6.28 11.03
CA ARG A 640 -29.85 -6.23 12.07
C ARG A 640 -29.41 -6.93 13.35
N ASP A 641 -28.87 -8.15 13.24
CA ASP A 641 -28.45 -8.94 14.40
C ASP A 641 -27.28 -8.27 15.14
N VAL A 642 -26.27 -7.76 14.43
CA VAL A 642 -25.11 -7.09 15.06
C VAL A 642 -25.48 -5.77 15.70
N LEU A 643 -26.48 -5.05 15.18
CA LEU A 643 -26.95 -3.80 15.77
C LEU A 643 -27.84 -4.04 16.99
N LEU A 644 -28.79 -4.98 16.88
CA LEU A 644 -29.87 -5.11 17.87
C LEU A 644 -29.63 -6.21 18.91
N LYS A 645 -28.94 -7.29 18.53
CA LYS A 645 -28.81 -8.51 19.34
C LYS A 645 -27.38 -8.81 19.78
N VAL A 646 -26.41 -7.94 19.53
CA VAL A 646 -25.02 -8.12 19.98
C VAL A 646 -24.97 -8.28 21.51
N ARG A 647 -24.17 -9.24 22.00
CA ARG A 647 -23.90 -9.42 23.43
C ARG A 647 -22.62 -8.70 23.83
N LEU A 648 -22.77 -7.56 24.51
CA LEU A 648 -21.65 -6.73 24.96
C LEU A 648 -21.09 -7.16 26.34
N ASP A 649 -21.71 -8.14 27.00
CA ASP A 649 -21.39 -8.59 28.36
C ASP A 649 -20.24 -9.62 28.44
N ASN A 650 -19.67 -10.03 27.31
CA ASN A 650 -18.50 -10.91 27.26
C ASN A 650 -17.21 -10.16 27.64
N ARG A 651 -16.95 -10.06 28.95
CA ARG A 651 -15.78 -9.40 29.54
C ARG A 651 -14.45 -9.85 28.94
N GLU A 652 -14.21 -11.16 28.86
CA GLU A 652 -12.92 -11.71 28.43
C GLU A 652 -12.63 -11.36 26.98
N ARG A 653 -13.65 -11.49 26.10
CA ARG A 653 -13.50 -11.12 24.69
C ARG A 653 -13.25 -9.63 24.53
N PHE A 654 -14.02 -8.78 25.22
CA PHE A 654 -13.83 -7.33 25.14
C PHE A 654 -12.44 -6.91 25.69
N ARG A 655 -11.99 -7.53 26.79
CA ARG A 655 -10.65 -7.33 27.34
C ARG A 655 -9.56 -7.67 26.33
N GLN A 656 -9.68 -8.80 25.65
CA GLN A 656 -8.77 -9.19 24.57
C GLN A 656 -8.74 -8.13 23.47
N MET A 657 -9.91 -7.64 23.03
CA MET A 657 -10.01 -6.61 21.99
C MET A 657 -9.34 -5.29 22.40
N VAL A 658 -9.46 -4.87 23.67
CA VAL A 658 -8.79 -3.70 24.23
C VAL A 658 -7.28 -3.86 24.24
N LEU A 659 -6.77 -5.02 24.68
CA LEU A 659 -5.33 -5.29 24.71
C LEU A 659 -4.73 -5.33 23.31
N GLU A 660 -5.42 -5.93 22.34
CA GLU A 660 -5.02 -5.93 20.94
C GLU A 660 -5.04 -4.51 20.34
N ALA A 661 -6.07 -3.71 20.63
CA ALA A 661 -6.14 -2.33 20.17
C ALA A 661 -4.98 -1.50 20.75
N LYS A 662 -4.69 -1.66 22.06
CA LYS A 662 -3.56 -1.01 22.73
C LYS A 662 -2.24 -1.39 22.07
N ALA A 663 -1.98 -2.68 21.90
CA ALA A 663 -0.76 -3.18 21.27
C ALA A 663 -0.59 -2.66 19.84
N ARG A 664 -1.66 -2.66 19.02
CA ARG A 664 -1.63 -2.10 17.67
C ARG A 664 -1.31 -0.61 17.65
N MET A 665 -1.82 0.17 18.62
CA MET A 665 -1.50 1.60 18.72
C MET A 665 -0.04 1.83 19.14
N GLU A 666 0.46 1.07 20.11
CA GLU A 666 1.88 1.12 20.53
C GLU A 666 2.82 0.78 19.38
N GLN A 667 2.51 -0.29 18.62
CA GLN A 667 3.27 -0.70 17.43
C GLN A 667 3.24 0.33 16.29
N LYS A 668 2.19 1.17 16.19
CA LYS A 668 2.07 2.20 15.15
C LYS A 668 2.91 3.46 15.42
N LEU A 669 3.26 3.74 16.68
CA LEU A 669 3.95 4.97 17.08
C LEU A 669 5.26 5.20 16.31
N ILE A 670 6.02 4.14 16.05
CA ILE A 670 7.28 4.23 15.29
C ILE A 670 7.01 4.29 13.78
N PRO A 671 6.45 3.26 13.11
CA PRO A 671 6.35 3.24 11.65
C PRO A 671 5.46 4.36 11.07
N SER A 672 4.54 4.93 11.87
CA SER A 672 3.59 5.97 11.45
C SER A 672 3.62 7.23 12.34
N GLY A 673 4.75 7.51 13.01
CA GLY A 673 4.85 8.62 13.97
C GLY A 673 4.44 10.00 13.45
N HIS A 674 4.74 10.31 12.19
CA HIS A 674 4.32 11.55 11.54
C HIS A 674 2.78 11.74 11.47
N GLN A 675 2.01 10.66 11.31
CA GLN A 675 0.55 10.71 11.29
C GLN A 675 0.00 10.98 12.70
N ILE A 676 0.61 10.39 13.72
CA ILE A 676 0.28 10.63 15.13
C ILE A 676 0.55 12.09 15.50
N VAL A 677 1.72 12.61 15.12
CA VAL A 677 2.07 14.03 15.31
C VAL A 677 1.08 14.96 14.59
N ASN A 678 0.73 14.66 13.33
CA ASN A 678 -0.25 15.46 12.58
C ASN A 678 -1.63 15.48 13.24
N MET A 679 -2.10 14.35 13.75
CA MET A 679 -3.39 14.27 14.45
C MET A 679 -3.37 15.02 15.79
N ARG A 680 -2.29 14.86 16.56
CA ARG A 680 -2.05 15.60 17.81
C ARG A 680 -1.94 17.11 17.60
N LEU A 681 -1.46 17.55 16.44
CA LEU A 681 -1.48 18.96 16.03
C LEU A 681 -2.89 19.44 15.76
N ARG A 682 -3.61 18.74 14.87
CA ARG A 682 -4.96 19.12 14.44
C ARG A 682 -5.96 19.18 15.59
N SER A 683 -5.78 18.34 16.62
CA SER A 683 -6.63 18.35 17.82
C SER A 683 -6.63 19.66 18.59
N GLN A 684 -5.63 20.51 18.40
CA GLN A 684 -5.51 21.80 19.08
C GLN A 684 -6.26 22.93 18.37
N PHE A 685 -6.65 22.73 17.11
CA PHE A 685 -7.20 23.80 16.27
C PHE A 685 -8.71 23.74 16.14
N ASP A 686 -9.26 22.58 15.76
CA ASP A 686 -10.68 22.43 15.44
C ASP A 686 -11.30 21.15 16.05
N GLU A 687 -12.63 21.15 16.15
CA GLU A 687 -13.38 20.06 16.79
C GLU A 687 -13.20 18.73 16.05
N SER A 688 -13.06 18.74 14.73
CA SER A 688 -12.90 17.51 13.95
C SER A 688 -11.55 16.82 14.20
N GLY A 689 -10.49 17.62 14.36
CA GLY A 689 -9.18 17.16 14.78
C GLY A 689 -9.21 16.61 16.20
N TRP A 690 -9.93 17.28 17.11
CA TRP A 690 -10.06 16.85 18.50
C TRP A 690 -10.82 15.51 18.61
N VAL A 691 -11.95 15.38 17.92
CA VAL A 691 -12.74 14.15 17.83
C VAL A 691 -11.90 12.99 17.27
N ALA A 692 -11.11 13.24 16.23
CA ALA A 692 -10.21 12.23 15.66
C ALA A 692 -9.15 11.75 16.68
N GLU A 693 -8.54 12.68 17.41
CA GLU A 693 -7.54 12.38 18.44
C GLU A 693 -8.12 11.52 19.59
N GLN A 694 -9.35 11.80 20.03
CA GLN A 694 -10.03 11.00 21.05
C GLN A 694 -10.28 9.55 20.63
N MET A 695 -10.40 9.27 19.32
CA MET A 695 -10.74 7.94 18.81
C MET A 695 -9.57 7.20 18.17
N LYS A 696 -8.51 7.89 17.76
CA LYS A 696 -7.43 7.30 16.95
C LYS A 696 -6.02 7.71 17.40
N GLY A 697 -5.88 8.73 18.23
CA GLY A 697 -4.60 9.36 18.54
C GLY A 697 -3.99 9.01 19.88
N VAL A 698 -3.14 9.90 20.40
CA VAL A 698 -2.41 9.67 21.66
C VAL A 698 -3.38 9.58 22.83
N SER A 699 -4.40 10.45 22.84
CA SER A 699 -5.49 10.38 23.83
C SER A 699 -6.18 9.01 23.85
N GLN A 700 -6.41 8.41 22.68
CA GLN A 700 -6.99 7.06 22.60
C GLN A 700 -6.05 5.98 23.17
N LEU A 701 -4.74 6.10 22.98
CA LEU A 701 -3.77 5.16 23.58
C LEU A 701 -3.83 5.20 25.10
N PHE A 702 -3.89 6.41 25.69
CA PHE A 702 -4.05 6.55 27.15
C PHE A 702 -5.38 6.00 27.63
N PHE A 703 -6.47 6.30 26.93
CA PHE A 703 -7.77 5.72 27.22
C PHE A 703 -7.76 4.19 27.20
N LEU A 704 -7.12 3.56 26.21
CA LEU A 704 -7.03 2.09 26.13
C LEU A 704 -6.25 1.48 27.31
N ARG A 705 -5.22 2.16 27.80
CA ARG A 705 -4.44 1.73 28.98
C ARG A 705 -5.30 1.79 30.24
N ASP A 706 -6.02 2.89 30.43
CA ASP A 706 -6.91 3.06 31.58
C ASP A 706 -8.09 2.10 31.51
N LEU A 707 -8.67 1.91 30.32
CA LEU A 707 -9.79 1.00 30.09
C LEU A 707 -9.40 -0.45 30.40
N ALA A 708 -8.18 -0.87 30.04
CA ALA A 708 -7.69 -2.21 30.40
C ALA A 708 -7.71 -2.44 31.92
N GLY A 709 -7.33 -1.43 32.71
CA GLY A 709 -7.43 -1.47 34.18
C GLY A 709 -8.86 -1.40 34.71
N ARG A 710 -9.73 -0.57 34.10
CA ARG A 710 -11.16 -0.46 34.46
C ARG A 710 -11.93 -1.76 34.22
N ILE A 711 -11.61 -2.52 33.17
CA ILE A 711 -12.24 -3.82 32.91
C ILE A 711 -11.97 -4.81 34.05
N ASP A 712 -10.76 -4.78 34.61
CA ASP A 712 -10.37 -5.69 35.70
C ASP A 712 -10.93 -5.27 37.06
N SER A 713 -11.02 -3.97 37.30
CA SER A 713 -11.48 -3.40 38.58
C SER A 713 -12.99 -3.12 38.65
N GLY A 714 -13.68 -2.98 37.51
CA GLY A 714 -15.05 -2.46 37.46
C GLY A 714 -15.81 -2.73 36.14
N TRP A 715 -15.84 -3.98 35.68
CA TRP A 715 -16.56 -4.39 34.47
C TRP A 715 -18.01 -3.89 34.35
N PRO A 716 -18.88 -3.91 35.39
CA PRO A 716 -20.26 -3.45 35.26
C PRO A 716 -20.39 -1.99 34.78
N GLY A 717 -19.44 -1.12 35.14
CA GLY A 717 -19.42 0.26 34.67
C GLY A 717 -19.02 0.36 33.20
N VAL A 718 -18.04 -0.43 32.75
CA VAL A 718 -17.63 -0.50 31.34
C VAL A 718 -18.78 -1.03 30.47
N LEU A 719 -19.46 -2.08 30.93
CA LEU A 719 -20.63 -2.61 30.24
C LEU A 719 -21.76 -1.58 30.16
N ALA A 720 -22.02 -0.84 31.24
CA ALA A 720 -23.00 0.24 31.24
C ALA A 720 -22.65 1.36 30.24
N ASP A 721 -21.37 1.73 30.11
CA ASP A 721 -20.91 2.71 29.12
C ASP A 721 -21.15 2.20 27.68
N LEU A 722 -20.86 0.93 27.40
CA LEU A 722 -21.10 0.30 26.09
C LEU A 722 -22.60 0.26 25.73
N GLU A 723 -23.45 -0.10 26.68
CA GLU A 723 -24.90 -0.14 26.50
C GLU A 723 -25.52 1.26 26.37
N ARG A 724 -25.00 2.23 27.12
CA ARG A 724 -25.35 3.64 26.98
C ARG A 724 -24.96 4.14 25.58
N LEU A 725 -23.77 3.83 25.10
CA LEU A 725 -23.34 4.15 23.74
C LEU A 725 -24.30 3.55 22.70
N ARG A 726 -24.61 2.24 22.81
CA ARG A 726 -25.56 1.56 21.93
C ARG A 726 -26.91 2.26 21.88
N SER A 727 -27.52 2.54 23.04
CA SER A 727 -28.85 3.14 23.13
C SER A 727 -28.92 4.57 22.57
N LEU A 728 -27.85 5.36 22.72
CA LEU A 728 -27.79 6.73 22.19
C LEU A 728 -27.55 6.75 20.69
N LEU A 729 -26.67 5.87 20.18
CA LEU A 729 -26.23 5.89 18.80
C LEU A 729 -27.20 5.20 17.85
N LEU A 730 -27.84 4.10 18.27
CA LEU A 730 -28.72 3.30 17.42
C LEU A 730 -30.13 3.91 17.37
N SER A 731 -30.33 4.84 16.43
CA SER A 731 -31.64 5.40 16.11
C SER A 731 -31.87 5.50 14.61
N GLY A 732 -33.03 5.02 14.14
CA GLY A 732 -33.50 5.18 12.76
C GLY A 732 -33.81 6.63 12.38
N ARG A 733 -33.78 7.57 13.34
CA ARG A 733 -33.90 9.01 13.08
C ARG A 733 -32.57 9.71 12.81
N ASN A 734 -31.46 9.01 12.98
CA ASN A 734 -30.11 9.58 12.90
C ASN A 734 -29.15 8.64 12.15
N VAL A 735 -29.66 8.07 11.07
CA VAL A 735 -28.97 7.07 10.25
C VAL A 735 -28.88 7.54 8.81
N LEU A 736 -27.75 7.22 8.17
CA LEU A 736 -27.52 7.42 6.75
C LEU A 736 -27.20 6.07 6.10
N ALA A 737 -27.85 5.75 4.99
CA ALA A 737 -27.49 4.61 4.15
C ALA A 737 -26.89 5.10 2.83
N ASN A 738 -25.61 4.86 2.63
CA ASN A 738 -24.92 5.11 1.37
C ASN A 738 -24.90 3.82 0.56
N VAL A 739 -25.53 3.80 -0.61
CA VAL A 739 -25.66 2.60 -1.44
C VAL A 739 -25.05 2.85 -2.82
N THR A 740 -24.09 2.01 -3.19
CA THR A 740 -23.53 2.01 -4.55
C THR A 740 -23.83 0.69 -5.23
N LEU A 741 -24.60 0.76 -6.31
CA LEU A 741 -25.12 -0.38 -7.07
C LEU A 741 -25.68 0.11 -8.41
N ASP A 742 -25.60 -0.70 -9.46
CA ASP A 742 -26.24 -0.36 -10.73
C ASP A 742 -27.78 -0.29 -10.61
N GLU A 743 -28.42 0.49 -11.50
CA GLU A 743 -29.87 0.73 -11.47
C GLU A 743 -30.71 -0.55 -11.42
N GLU A 744 -30.30 -1.61 -12.13
CA GLU A 744 -31.02 -2.89 -12.13
C GLU A 744 -30.99 -3.54 -10.74
N GLY A 745 -29.82 -3.61 -10.12
CA GLY A 745 -29.68 -4.10 -8.75
C GLY A 745 -30.42 -3.24 -7.73
N TRP A 746 -30.40 -1.91 -7.87
CA TRP A 746 -31.06 -0.99 -6.95
C TRP A 746 -32.57 -1.20 -6.89
N ARG A 747 -33.23 -1.41 -8.03
CA ARG A 747 -34.68 -1.67 -8.09
C ARG A 747 -35.10 -2.92 -7.30
N ILE A 748 -34.19 -3.89 -7.17
CA ILE A 748 -34.41 -5.11 -6.38
C ILE A 748 -34.17 -4.83 -4.89
N LEU A 749 -33.10 -4.11 -4.56
CA LEU A 749 -32.64 -3.92 -3.18
C LEU A 749 -33.36 -2.80 -2.42
N GLU A 750 -33.83 -1.74 -3.11
CA GLU A 750 -34.41 -0.55 -2.49
C GLU A 750 -35.53 -0.87 -1.46
N PRO A 751 -36.52 -1.74 -1.76
CA PRO A 751 -37.59 -2.04 -0.82
C PRO A 751 -37.07 -2.65 0.50
N ASP A 752 -36.03 -3.50 0.42
CA ASP A 752 -35.44 -4.15 1.57
C ASP A 752 -34.62 -3.18 2.42
N ILE A 753 -33.91 -2.24 1.78
CA ILE A 753 -33.21 -1.15 2.49
C ILE A 753 -34.19 -0.27 3.24
N ARG A 754 -35.29 0.15 2.59
CA ARG A 754 -36.34 0.95 3.23
C ARG A 754 -36.94 0.24 4.42
N ARG A 755 -37.32 -1.03 4.25
CA ARG A 755 -37.84 -1.86 5.34
C ARG A 755 -36.82 -2.00 6.48
N PHE A 756 -35.56 -2.28 6.16
CA PHE A 756 -34.49 -2.39 7.15
C PHE A 756 -34.34 -1.10 7.97
N LEU A 757 -34.30 0.06 7.33
CA LEU A 757 -34.21 1.36 8.00
C LEU A 757 -35.45 1.67 8.84
N GLY A 758 -36.65 1.36 8.34
CA GLY A 758 -37.91 1.55 9.06
C GLY A 758 -38.07 0.66 10.31
N ASP A 759 -37.37 -0.47 10.35
CA ASP A 759 -37.37 -1.39 11.51
C ASP A 759 -36.39 -0.99 12.62
N LEU A 760 -35.52 0.02 12.39
CA LEU A 760 -34.58 0.49 13.41
C LEU A 760 -35.31 1.23 14.56
N PRO A 761 -34.80 1.17 15.80
CA PRO A 761 -35.40 1.86 16.94
C PRO A 761 -35.53 3.38 16.69
N ALA A 762 -36.66 3.98 17.06
CA ALA A 762 -36.91 5.40 16.87
C ALA A 762 -36.68 6.19 18.17
N SER A 763 -35.41 6.32 18.59
CA SER A 763 -35.03 7.11 19.77
C SER A 763 -34.93 8.61 19.45
N PRO A 764 -35.28 9.51 20.39
CA PRO A 764 -35.08 10.96 20.23
C PRO A 764 -33.61 11.30 19.95
N VAL A 765 -33.38 12.20 19.00
CA VAL A 765 -32.04 12.68 18.62
C VAL A 765 -31.74 13.95 19.39
N ILE A 766 -30.84 13.86 20.37
CA ILE A 766 -30.33 15.03 21.12
C ILE A 766 -28.90 15.27 20.66
N VAL A 767 -28.64 16.45 20.11
CA VAL A 767 -27.31 16.82 19.62
C VAL A 767 -26.47 17.35 20.78
N GLU A 768 -25.43 16.61 21.14
CA GLU A 768 -24.47 16.96 22.19
C GLU A 768 -23.52 18.08 21.77
N GLN A 769 -23.06 18.82 22.76
CA GLN A 769 -22.01 19.83 22.62
C GLN A 769 -20.72 19.29 23.25
N TRP A 770 -19.65 19.27 22.47
CA TRP A 770 -18.35 18.81 22.93
C TRP A 770 -17.47 20.00 23.30
N SER A 771 -16.73 19.86 24.39
CA SER A 771 -15.75 20.86 24.81
C SER A 771 -14.36 20.43 24.39
N LEU A 772 -13.67 21.27 23.60
CA LEU A 772 -12.31 20.98 23.16
C LEU A 772 -11.33 21.27 24.28
N GLU A 773 -10.81 20.21 24.89
CA GLU A 773 -9.65 20.30 25.77
C GLU A 773 -8.39 20.43 24.92
N ARG A 774 -7.61 21.49 25.15
CA ARG A 774 -6.35 21.76 24.44
C ARG A 774 -5.16 21.44 25.34
N ASP A 775 -4.20 20.74 24.77
CA ASP A 775 -2.92 20.44 25.39
C ASP A 775 -1.94 21.62 25.25
N ALA A 776 -0.73 21.47 25.79
CA ALA A 776 0.32 22.46 25.61
C ALA A 776 0.60 22.72 24.11
N PRO A 777 0.72 24.00 23.68
CA PRO A 777 1.07 24.34 22.29
C PRO A 777 2.40 23.77 21.81
N PHE A 778 3.30 23.41 22.72
CA PHE A 778 4.57 22.79 22.41
C PHE A 778 4.75 21.52 23.26
N GLU A 779 4.72 20.36 22.61
CA GLU A 779 4.77 19.05 23.27
C GLU A 779 5.85 18.16 22.65
N GLY A 780 6.62 17.49 23.51
CA GLY A 780 7.56 16.43 23.16
C GLY A 780 7.08 15.08 23.67
N LEU A 781 6.72 14.18 22.77
CA LEU A 781 6.23 12.83 23.02
C LEU A 781 7.40 11.83 22.95
N THR A 782 7.72 11.14 24.04
CA THR A 782 8.91 10.26 24.07
C THR A 782 8.59 8.80 23.79
N ILE A 783 9.40 8.19 22.91
CA ILE A 783 9.37 6.78 22.51
C ILE A 783 10.80 6.21 22.38
N PRO A 784 11.01 4.88 22.47
CA PRO A 784 12.30 4.27 22.17
C PRO A 784 12.52 4.22 20.65
N ALA A 785 13.04 5.31 20.08
CA ALA A 785 13.33 5.42 18.66
C ALA A 785 14.68 6.10 18.40
N HIS A 786 15.29 5.84 17.24
CA HIS A 786 16.53 6.48 16.79
C HIS A 786 16.30 7.69 15.87
N VAL A 787 15.03 7.97 15.53
CA VAL A 787 14.61 9.03 14.61
C VAL A 787 13.43 9.79 15.20
N ASN A 788 13.21 11.01 14.72
CA ASN A 788 12.16 11.90 15.18
C ASN A 788 11.04 12.07 14.12
N TYR A 789 9.92 12.60 14.59
CA TYR A 789 8.80 13.06 13.79
C TYR A 789 8.47 14.47 14.29
N VAL A 790 8.80 15.47 13.48
CA VAL A 790 8.68 16.88 13.86
C VAL A 790 7.47 17.46 13.17
N GLY A 791 6.59 18.12 13.91
CA GLY A 791 5.40 18.74 13.35
C GLY A 791 5.18 20.17 13.81
N LYS A 792 4.71 21.03 12.89
CA LYS A 792 4.25 22.39 13.17
C LYS A 792 2.93 22.66 12.46
N GLY A 793 1.93 23.17 13.17
CA GLY A 793 0.61 23.52 12.64
C GLY A 793 0.30 25.00 12.81
N VAL A 794 -0.45 25.59 11.88
CA VAL A 794 -0.94 26.98 11.94
C VAL A 794 -2.38 27.09 11.44
N ASP A 795 -3.12 28.06 11.98
CA ASP A 795 -4.46 28.44 11.50
C ASP A 795 -4.36 29.65 10.56
N LEU A 796 -4.61 29.43 9.27
CA LEU A 796 -4.56 30.49 8.27
C LEU A 796 -5.87 31.30 8.21
N TYR A 797 -7.03 30.68 8.50
CA TYR A 797 -8.32 31.38 8.46
C TYR A 797 -8.47 32.36 9.61
N GLY A 798 -7.94 32.02 10.78
CA GLY A 798 -7.79 32.93 11.92
C GLY A 798 -6.90 34.14 11.62
N ARG A 799 -6.06 34.07 10.58
CA ARG A 799 -5.25 35.19 10.07
C ARG A 799 -5.86 35.88 8.84
N GLY A 800 -7.11 35.58 8.52
CA GLY A 800 -7.85 36.23 7.44
C GLY A 800 -7.62 35.63 6.05
N TYR A 801 -6.87 34.53 5.92
CA TYR A 801 -6.84 33.79 4.67
C TYR A 801 -8.23 33.22 4.36
N ARG A 802 -8.56 33.14 3.08
CA ARG A 802 -9.77 32.49 2.59
C ARG A 802 -9.34 31.50 1.53
N TYR A 803 -9.96 30.32 1.54
CA TYR A 803 -9.56 29.27 0.62
C TYR A 803 -9.61 29.75 -0.82
N HIS A 804 -8.53 29.47 -1.54
CA HIS A 804 -8.46 29.61 -2.98
C HIS A 804 -7.83 28.34 -3.55
N GLY A 805 -8.30 27.87 -4.70
CA GLY A 805 -7.83 26.63 -5.34
C GLY A 805 -6.31 26.60 -5.55
N SER A 806 -5.68 27.76 -5.75
CA SER A 806 -4.21 27.89 -5.85
C SER A 806 -3.46 27.34 -4.64
N ALA A 807 -4.07 27.27 -3.45
CA ALA A 807 -3.46 26.65 -2.27
C ALA A 807 -3.07 25.17 -2.50
N ARG A 808 -3.80 24.43 -3.34
CA ARG A 808 -3.43 23.06 -3.69
C ARG A 808 -2.14 23.01 -4.50
N VAL A 809 -2.00 23.92 -5.46
CA VAL A 809 -0.79 24.05 -6.27
C VAL A 809 0.40 24.45 -5.39
N VAL A 810 0.21 25.47 -4.55
CA VAL A 810 1.25 25.98 -3.64
C VAL A 810 1.73 24.92 -2.66
N THR A 811 0.81 24.24 -1.96
CA THR A 811 1.21 23.23 -0.94
C THR A 811 1.84 21.99 -1.56
N ARG A 812 1.38 21.55 -2.74
CA ARG A 812 2.04 20.49 -3.51
C ARG A 812 3.44 20.90 -3.93
N TYR A 813 3.63 22.13 -4.41
CA TYR A 813 4.93 22.65 -4.81
C TYR A 813 5.89 22.76 -3.60
N VAL A 814 5.42 23.26 -2.46
CA VAL A 814 6.20 23.30 -1.20
C VAL A 814 6.68 21.91 -0.81
N ARG A 815 5.80 20.89 -0.88
CA ARG A 815 6.16 19.50 -0.57
C ARG A 815 7.25 18.98 -1.51
N ASN A 816 7.06 19.14 -2.82
CA ASN A 816 7.89 18.50 -3.84
C ASN A 816 9.18 19.26 -4.16
N ALA A 817 9.24 20.57 -3.87
CA ALA A 817 10.43 21.40 -4.09
C ALA A 817 11.14 21.72 -2.77
N TRP A 818 10.52 22.55 -1.92
CA TRP A 818 11.18 23.10 -0.72
C TRP A 818 11.47 22.06 0.35
N LEU A 819 10.44 21.32 0.79
CA LEU A 819 10.57 20.36 1.88
C LEU A 819 11.36 19.12 1.45
N TRP A 820 11.18 18.67 0.21
CA TRP A 820 11.98 17.60 -0.37
C TRP A 820 13.47 17.93 -0.33
N ASP A 821 13.87 19.09 -0.84
CA ASP A 821 15.28 19.50 -0.85
C ASP A 821 15.83 19.72 0.58
N ARG A 822 15.13 20.51 1.40
CA ARG A 822 15.69 20.98 2.68
C ARG A 822 15.61 19.97 3.82
N VAL A 823 14.52 19.21 3.90
CA VAL A 823 14.28 18.25 5.00
C VAL A 823 14.78 16.85 4.62
N ARG A 824 14.54 16.40 3.39
CA ARG A 824 14.96 15.05 2.93
C ARG A 824 16.38 15.05 2.36
N VAL A 825 16.65 15.77 1.26
CA VAL A 825 17.96 15.69 0.58
C VAL A 825 19.08 16.25 1.46
N GLN A 826 18.93 17.47 1.97
CA GLN A 826 19.97 18.13 2.78
C GLN A 826 19.87 17.83 4.29
N GLY A 827 18.66 17.47 4.76
CA GLY A 827 18.37 17.21 6.17
C GLY A 827 18.51 15.74 6.56
N GLY A 828 18.48 14.81 5.59
CA GLY A 828 18.61 13.37 5.84
C GLY A 828 17.35 12.69 6.39
N ALA A 829 16.20 13.40 6.46
CA ALA A 829 14.93 12.76 6.81
C ALA A 829 14.43 11.87 5.66
N TYR A 830 13.66 10.83 5.97
CA TYR A 830 13.06 10.00 4.92
C TYR A 830 11.96 10.75 4.14
N GLY A 831 11.23 11.65 4.79
CA GLY A 831 10.18 12.43 4.12
C GLY A 831 9.73 13.66 4.91
N ALA A 832 9.05 14.55 4.20
CA ALA A 832 8.43 15.74 4.77
C ALA A 832 7.15 16.10 4.00
N PHE A 833 6.15 16.60 4.70
CA PHE A 833 4.80 16.81 4.18
C PHE A 833 4.28 18.19 4.57
N CYS A 834 3.47 18.76 3.68
CA CYS A 834 2.70 19.98 3.90
C CYS A 834 1.24 19.65 3.55
N MET A 835 0.32 19.81 4.51
CA MET A 835 -1.09 19.46 4.37
C MET A 835 -1.95 20.64 4.76
N PHE A 836 -2.87 21.04 3.88
CA PHE A 836 -3.80 22.13 4.12
C PHE A 836 -5.24 21.64 4.08
N ASP A 837 -5.90 21.67 5.24
CA ASP A 837 -7.31 21.35 5.36
C ASP A 837 -8.13 22.57 4.93
N ARG A 838 -8.80 22.45 3.79
CA ARG A 838 -9.57 23.57 3.23
C ARG A 838 -10.87 23.86 3.98
N LEU A 839 -11.36 22.94 4.79
CA LEU A 839 -12.59 23.14 5.54
C LEU A 839 -12.28 23.84 6.86
N SER A 840 -11.22 23.42 7.57
CA SER A 840 -10.82 24.05 8.83
C SER A 840 -9.84 25.21 8.70
N GLY A 841 -9.12 25.33 7.59
CA GLY A 841 -8.10 26.37 7.39
C GLY A 841 -6.76 26.07 8.06
N ILE A 842 -6.57 24.82 8.51
CA ILE A 842 -5.38 24.39 9.24
C ILE A 842 -4.33 23.88 8.26
N LEU A 843 -3.14 24.46 8.35
CA LEU A 843 -1.96 24.04 7.61
C LEU A 843 -1.01 23.33 8.57
N THR A 844 -0.60 22.10 8.26
CA THR A 844 0.40 21.36 9.02
C THR A 844 1.61 21.00 8.18
N PHE A 845 2.77 21.07 8.81
CA PHE A 845 4.03 20.53 8.34
C PHE A 845 4.42 19.35 9.23
N VAL A 846 4.84 18.24 8.64
CA VAL A 846 5.37 17.09 9.40
C VAL A 846 6.54 16.43 8.69
N SER A 847 7.56 16.01 9.43
CA SER A 847 8.66 15.19 8.92
C SER A 847 8.52 13.72 9.35
N TYR A 848 9.19 12.84 8.62
CA TYR A 848 9.14 11.39 8.81
C TYR A 848 10.53 10.78 8.86
N ARG A 849 10.81 10.07 9.95
CA ARG A 849 12.12 9.47 10.26
C ARG A 849 13.25 10.48 10.12
N ASP A 850 13.10 11.58 10.84
CA ASP A 850 13.96 12.76 10.75
C ASP A 850 15.08 12.70 11.79
N PRO A 851 16.36 12.81 11.40
CA PRO A 851 17.45 12.86 12.37
C PRO A 851 17.52 14.20 13.13
N ASN A 852 16.79 15.23 12.69
CA ASN A 852 16.83 16.57 13.26
C ASN A 852 15.57 16.91 14.05
N LEU A 853 15.64 18.02 14.81
CA LEU A 853 14.51 18.66 15.49
C LEU A 853 14.41 20.14 15.11
N GLU A 854 15.33 20.96 15.64
CA GLU A 854 15.32 22.42 15.48
C GLU A 854 15.44 22.86 14.02
N ARG A 855 16.42 22.30 13.29
CA ARG A 855 16.63 22.58 11.87
C ARG A 855 15.37 22.35 11.03
N THR A 856 14.58 21.32 11.35
CA THR A 856 13.35 21.02 10.61
C THR A 856 12.27 22.07 10.88
N LEU A 857 12.13 22.53 12.14
CA LEU A 857 11.22 23.63 12.49
C LEU A 857 11.62 24.94 11.80
N GLU A 858 12.93 25.24 11.72
CA GLU A 858 13.43 26.41 10.98
C GLU A 858 13.08 26.33 9.49
N VAL A 859 13.18 25.15 8.87
CA VAL A 859 12.79 24.94 7.47
C VAL A 859 11.29 25.17 7.28
N PHE A 860 10.45 24.72 8.22
CA PHE A 860 9.01 24.98 8.18
C PHE A 860 8.74 26.49 8.24
N ASP A 861 9.42 27.21 9.12
CA ASP A 861 9.27 28.66 9.28
C ASP A 861 9.72 29.45 8.06
N ARG A 862 10.83 29.02 7.44
CA ARG A 862 11.38 29.65 6.23
C ARG A 862 10.57 29.34 4.96
N THR A 863 9.56 28.49 5.03
CA THR A 863 8.63 28.27 3.91
C THR A 863 7.94 29.56 3.48
N ALA A 864 7.63 30.44 4.43
CA ALA A 864 7.06 31.76 4.12
C ALA A 864 8.03 32.62 3.29
N ASP A 865 9.31 32.67 3.68
CA ASP A 865 10.35 33.39 2.94
C ASP A 865 10.55 32.81 1.53
N PHE A 866 10.55 31.48 1.43
CA PHE A 866 10.67 30.77 0.15
C PHE A 866 9.55 31.17 -0.81
N LEU A 867 8.30 31.16 -0.35
CA LEU A 867 7.15 31.48 -1.19
C LEU A 867 7.08 32.96 -1.59
N GLU A 868 7.39 33.88 -0.68
CA GLU A 868 7.38 35.32 -0.96
C GLU A 868 8.46 35.73 -1.97
N ASN A 869 9.62 35.10 -1.91
CA ASN A 869 10.76 35.38 -2.80
C ASN A 869 10.85 34.40 -3.97
N LEU A 870 9.80 33.60 -4.22
CA LEU A 870 9.82 32.60 -5.28
C LEU A 870 9.96 33.29 -6.64
N GLU A 871 10.86 32.73 -7.45
CA GLU A 871 10.95 32.93 -8.88
C GLU A 871 10.66 31.58 -9.54
N ILE A 872 9.60 31.51 -10.35
CA ILE A 872 9.18 30.29 -11.03
C ILE A 872 9.01 30.57 -12.52
N ARG A 873 9.57 29.69 -13.34
CA ARG A 873 9.38 29.73 -14.81
C ARG A 873 7.98 29.23 -15.15
N GLU A 874 7.41 29.71 -16.26
CA GLU A 874 6.06 29.35 -16.70
C GLU A 874 5.88 27.82 -16.89
N GLU A 875 6.91 27.14 -17.39
CA GLU A 875 6.93 25.68 -17.54
C GLU A 875 6.78 24.95 -16.19
N GLU A 876 7.50 25.40 -15.16
CA GLU A 876 7.44 24.80 -13.82
C GLU A 876 6.12 25.11 -13.11
N LEU A 877 5.57 26.31 -13.31
CA LEU A 877 4.22 26.65 -12.85
C LEU A 877 3.17 25.75 -13.50
N THR A 878 3.29 25.50 -14.80
CA THR A 878 2.40 24.61 -15.55
C THR A 878 2.45 23.19 -15.02
N LYS A 879 3.66 22.63 -14.78
CA LYS A 879 3.83 21.32 -14.14
C LYS A 879 3.18 21.26 -12.75
N ALA A 880 3.34 22.31 -11.94
CA ALA A 880 2.73 22.38 -10.62
C ALA A 880 1.19 22.36 -10.69
N VAL A 881 0.59 23.06 -11.65
CA VAL A 881 -0.87 23.05 -11.91
C VAL A 881 -1.33 21.66 -12.36
N ILE A 882 -0.64 21.05 -13.34
CA ILE A 882 -0.96 19.70 -13.84
C ILE A 882 -0.93 18.68 -12.70
N GLY A 883 0.14 18.68 -11.89
CA GLY A 883 0.25 17.79 -10.74
C GLY A 883 -0.83 18.00 -9.68
N ALA A 884 -1.31 19.23 -9.50
CA ALA A 884 -2.44 19.51 -8.59
C ALA A 884 -3.78 19.01 -9.16
N ILE A 885 -3.97 19.08 -10.48
CA ILE A 885 -5.13 18.46 -11.15
C ILE A 885 -5.06 16.94 -11.05
N GLY A 886 -3.88 16.33 -11.22
CA GLY A 886 -3.68 14.89 -11.02
C GLY A 886 -4.06 14.41 -9.61
N ASP A 887 -3.79 15.22 -8.57
CA ASP A 887 -4.24 14.92 -7.19
C ASP A 887 -5.77 15.04 -7.02
N ILE A 888 -6.44 15.91 -7.79
CA ILE A 888 -7.91 16.08 -7.77
C ILE A 888 -8.59 14.94 -8.54
N ASP A 889 -8.02 14.54 -9.67
CA ASP A 889 -8.59 13.58 -10.61
C ASP A 889 -8.14 12.15 -10.31
N GLN A 890 -7.63 11.84 -9.11
CA GLN A 890 -7.22 10.48 -8.77
C GLN A 890 -8.33 9.48 -9.06
N TYR A 891 -7.97 8.38 -9.72
CA TYR A 891 -8.93 7.36 -10.09
C TYR A 891 -9.54 6.69 -8.86
N GLN A 892 -10.83 6.40 -8.92
CA GLN A 892 -11.59 5.78 -7.85
C GLN A 892 -12.45 4.64 -8.40
N LEU A 893 -12.45 3.52 -7.69
CA LEU A 893 -13.39 2.42 -7.92
C LEU A 893 -14.81 2.81 -7.49
N PRO A 894 -15.86 2.09 -7.95
CA PRO A 894 -17.25 2.45 -7.67
C PRO A 894 -17.55 2.66 -6.18
N ASP A 895 -17.07 1.77 -5.31
CA ASP A 895 -17.22 1.87 -3.86
C ASP A 895 -16.56 3.13 -3.28
N ALA A 896 -15.37 3.46 -3.76
CA ALA A 896 -14.66 4.68 -3.39
C ALA A 896 -15.35 5.94 -3.92
N LYS A 897 -15.92 5.91 -5.15
CA LYS A 897 -16.72 7.01 -5.71
C LYS A 897 -17.94 7.29 -4.82
N GLY A 898 -18.71 6.26 -4.48
CA GLY A 898 -19.86 6.38 -3.57
C GLY A 898 -19.47 6.93 -2.19
N TYR A 899 -18.41 6.38 -1.59
CA TYR A 899 -17.93 6.87 -0.29
C TYR A 899 -17.43 8.32 -0.33
N THR A 900 -16.73 8.72 -1.39
CA THR A 900 -16.26 10.10 -1.57
C THR A 900 -17.42 11.07 -1.77
N SER A 901 -18.45 10.69 -2.56
CA SER A 901 -19.66 11.50 -2.71
C SER A 901 -20.40 11.67 -1.38
N MET A 902 -20.51 10.61 -0.58
CA MET A 902 -21.05 10.70 0.78
C MET A 902 -20.22 11.63 1.66
N ALA A 903 -18.88 11.54 1.62
CA ALA A 903 -18.01 12.41 2.40
C ALA A 903 -18.20 13.90 2.02
N TYR A 904 -18.37 14.21 0.72
CA TYR A 904 -18.69 15.56 0.26
C TYR A 904 -20.04 16.05 0.79
N HIS A 905 -21.08 15.20 0.75
CA HIS A 905 -22.39 15.51 1.32
C HIS A 905 -22.30 15.83 2.82
N LEU A 906 -21.63 14.97 3.60
CA LEU A 906 -21.50 15.11 5.05
C LEU A 906 -20.66 16.33 5.47
N SER A 907 -19.75 16.79 4.60
CA SER A 907 -18.91 17.97 4.85
C SER A 907 -19.49 19.27 4.26
N GLY A 908 -20.63 19.20 3.58
CA GLY A 908 -21.31 20.36 3.00
C GLY A 908 -20.64 20.88 1.73
N GLU A 909 -20.01 20.00 0.95
CA GLU A 909 -19.30 20.37 -0.27
C GLU A 909 -20.13 20.11 -1.53
N THR A 910 -20.26 21.13 -2.37
CA THR A 910 -21.04 21.03 -3.60
C THR A 910 -20.15 20.91 -4.84
N ASP A 911 -20.69 20.27 -5.88
CA ASP A 911 -20.03 20.14 -7.18
C ASP A 911 -19.67 21.51 -7.78
N GLN A 912 -20.54 22.51 -7.61
CA GLN A 912 -20.30 23.88 -8.07
C GLN A 912 -19.06 24.49 -7.41
N GLU A 913 -18.90 24.33 -6.10
CA GLU A 913 -17.75 24.87 -5.38
C GLU A 913 -16.46 24.12 -5.72
N ARG A 914 -16.55 22.80 -5.89
CA ARG A 914 -15.41 22.02 -6.37
C ARG A 914 -15.02 22.44 -7.79
N GLN A 915 -15.98 22.82 -8.63
CA GLN A 915 -15.73 23.35 -9.97
C GLN A 915 -15.03 24.72 -9.93
N VAL A 916 -15.50 25.65 -9.08
CA VAL A 916 -14.82 26.93 -8.86
C VAL A 916 -13.39 26.72 -8.37
N MET A 917 -13.18 25.80 -7.42
CA MET A 917 -11.84 25.44 -6.96
C MET A 917 -10.96 24.93 -8.12
N ARG A 918 -11.50 24.09 -9.01
CA ARG A 918 -10.77 23.59 -10.19
C ARG A 918 -10.37 24.71 -11.13
N GLU A 919 -11.27 25.65 -11.40
CA GLU A 919 -10.98 26.84 -12.21
C GLU A 919 -9.88 27.71 -11.59
N GLN A 920 -9.91 27.87 -10.26
CA GLN A 920 -8.87 28.58 -9.51
C GLN A 920 -7.52 27.85 -9.55
N VAL A 921 -7.50 26.51 -9.54
CA VAL A 921 -6.27 25.71 -9.74
C VAL A 921 -5.68 26.02 -11.11
N PHE A 922 -6.48 25.96 -12.18
CA PHE A 922 -6.02 26.30 -13.53
C PHE A 922 -5.56 27.75 -13.67
N GLY A 923 -6.16 28.67 -12.92
CA GLY A 923 -5.82 30.10 -12.92
C GLY A 923 -4.65 30.50 -12.02
N THR A 924 -3.95 29.53 -11.40
CA THR A 924 -2.87 29.82 -10.45
C THR A 924 -1.71 30.56 -11.12
N GLY A 925 -1.32 31.70 -10.56
CA GLY A 925 -0.16 32.49 -10.97
C GLY A 925 0.90 32.62 -9.87
N LEU A 926 2.04 33.25 -10.18
CA LEU A 926 3.11 33.50 -9.21
C LEU A 926 2.64 34.32 -7.98
N GLU A 927 1.71 35.26 -8.18
CA GLU A 927 1.21 36.09 -7.08
C GLU A 927 0.41 35.28 -6.04
N ASP A 928 -0.19 34.16 -6.43
CA ASP A 928 -0.84 33.24 -5.50
C ASP A 928 0.15 32.63 -4.50
N PHE A 929 1.34 32.22 -4.98
CA PHE A 929 2.42 31.69 -4.14
C PHE A 929 2.87 32.75 -3.13
N ARG A 930 3.13 33.97 -3.61
CA ARG A 930 3.55 35.09 -2.76
C ARG A 930 2.48 35.48 -1.75
N THR A 931 1.21 35.49 -2.17
CA THR A 931 0.08 35.74 -1.28
C THR A 931 -0.01 34.70 -0.18
N PHE A 932 0.08 33.42 -0.52
CA PHE A 932 0.09 32.33 0.45
C PHE A 932 1.28 32.46 1.41
N GLY A 933 2.47 32.79 0.90
CA GLY A 933 3.67 33.08 1.70
C GLY A 933 3.45 34.20 2.74
N ARG A 934 2.81 35.30 2.35
CA ARG A 934 2.48 36.42 3.26
C ARG A 934 1.54 36.02 4.40
N TYR A 935 0.51 35.24 4.11
CA TYR A 935 -0.38 34.72 5.16
C TYR A 935 0.33 33.72 6.06
N LEU A 936 1.19 32.87 5.49
CA LEU A 936 2.00 31.94 6.27
C LEU A 936 2.97 32.67 7.21
N ARG A 937 3.61 33.77 6.73
CA ARG A 937 4.47 34.62 7.57
C ARG A 937 3.70 35.18 8.77
N GLN A 938 2.48 35.66 8.56
CA GLN A 938 1.63 36.20 9.63
C GLN A 938 1.20 35.12 10.64
N ALA A 939 1.09 33.86 10.21
CA ALA A 939 0.69 32.75 11.06
C ALA A 939 1.87 32.07 11.78
N ARG A 940 3.12 32.27 11.31
CA ARG A 940 4.35 31.60 11.75
C ARG A 940 4.56 31.60 13.27
N ASP A 941 4.41 32.77 13.89
CA ASP A 941 4.72 32.98 15.31
C ASP A 941 3.61 32.45 16.23
N GLY A 942 2.43 32.13 15.68
CA GLY A 942 1.32 31.49 16.39
C GLY A 942 1.23 29.99 16.18
N GLY A 943 2.27 29.35 15.63
CA GLY A 943 2.25 27.92 15.31
C GLY A 943 2.38 27.02 16.53
N ILE A 944 1.64 25.90 16.51
CA ILE A 944 1.69 24.82 17.51
C ILE A 944 2.72 23.80 17.06
N VAL A 945 3.53 23.28 17.97
CA VAL A 945 4.60 22.32 17.70
C VAL A 945 4.37 21.03 18.48
N LYS A 946 4.45 19.90 17.78
CA LYS A 946 4.40 18.56 18.38
C LYS A 946 5.56 17.74 17.84
N ILE A 947 6.31 17.10 18.72
CA ILE A 947 7.47 16.29 18.37
C ILE A 947 7.28 14.90 18.96
N LEU A 948 7.58 13.86 18.20
CA LEU A 948 7.66 12.48 18.68
C LEU A 948 9.07 11.95 18.41
N GLY A 949 9.75 11.38 19.40
CA GLY A 949 11.15 11.00 19.24
C GLY A 949 11.76 10.36 20.48
N SER A 950 13.09 10.17 20.47
CA SER A 950 13.82 9.56 21.59
C SER A 950 13.71 10.40 22.87
N SER A 951 13.62 9.75 24.04
CA SER A 951 13.64 10.47 25.33
C SER A 951 14.86 11.37 25.45
N LYS A 952 16.05 10.84 25.13
CA LYS A 952 17.31 11.60 25.18
C LYS A 952 17.27 12.84 24.28
N GLY A 953 16.89 12.68 23.02
CA GLY A 953 16.85 13.79 22.05
C GLY A 953 15.81 14.85 22.41
N ILE A 954 14.64 14.44 22.91
CA ILE A 954 13.60 15.37 23.38
C ILE A 954 14.02 16.08 24.67
N ASP A 955 14.61 15.38 25.63
CA ASP A 955 15.06 15.97 26.90
C ASP A 955 16.23 16.95 26.67
N GLU A 956 17.18 16.60 25.81
CA GLU A 956 18.27 17.50 25.39
C GLU A 956 17.69 18.76 24.73
N TYR A 957 16.74 18.60 23.80
CA TYR A 957 16.10 19.73 23.15
C TYR A 957 15.26 20.57 24.14
N ALA A 958 14.52 19.93 25.05
CA ALA A 958 13.76 20.60 26.11
C ALA A 958 14.65 21.47 27.00
N SER A 959 15.86 21.00 27.30
CA SER A 959 16.81 21.74 28.14
C SER A 959 17.24 23.07 27.51
N THR A 960 17.31 23.14 26.18
CA THR A 960 17.63 24.38 25.45
C THR A 960 16.47 25.39 25.43
N ARG A 961 15.25 24.96 25.76
CA ARG A 961 14.01 25.78 25.76
C ARG A 961 13.22 25.61 27.06
N THR A 962 13.93 25.71 28.19
CA THR A 962 13.39 25.40 29.53
C THR A 962 12.10 26.18 29.82
N GLY A 963 11.01 25.46 30.06
CA GLY A 963 9.69 26.02 30.38
C GLY A 963 8.75 26.24 29.18
N GLU A 964 9.23 26.05 27.95
CA GLU A 964 8.43 26.23 26.73
C GLU A 964 7.78 24.93 26.22
N MET A 965 8.42 23.77 26.43
CA MET A 965 7.95 22.47 25.94
C MET A 965 7.50 21.55 27.09
N GLN A 966 6.30 20.97 26.96
CA GLN A 966 5.82 19.91 27.84
C GLN A 966 6.28 18.54 27.33
N VAL A 967 6.96 17.76 28.16
CA VAL A 967 7.38 16.40 27.81
C VAL A 967 6.37 15.38 28.33
N VAL A 968 5.89 14.50 27.45
CA VAL A 968 4.93 13.42 27.76
C VAL A 968 5.54 12.09 27.36
N LYS A 969 5.60 11.15 28.30
CA LYS A 969 6.14 9.81 28.04
C LYS A 969 5.06 8.90 27.45
N LEU A 970 5.31 8.35 26.25
CA LEU A 970 4.39 7.41 25.61
C LEU A 970 4.78 5.95 25.83
N LEU A 971 6.06 5.62 25.72
CA LEU A 971 6.61 4.26 25.91
C LEU A 971 7.74 4.25 26.94
#